data_AF-A0A1B9AZD6-F1
#
_entry.id   AF-A0A1B9AZD6-F1
#
_cell.length_a   1.000
_cell.length_b   1.000
_cell.length_c   1.000
_cell.angle_alpha   90.00
_cell.angle_beta   90.00
_cell.angle_gamma   90.00
#
_symmetry.space_group_name_H-M   'P 1'
#
loop_
_entity.id
_entity.type
_entity.pdbx_description
1 polymer ?
#
loop_
_entity_poly.entity_id
_entity_poly.type
_entity_poly.pdbx_seq_one_letter_code
_entity_poly.pdbx_strand_id
1 'polypeptide(L)'
;MKRISQLIVMMLVLSLLIQLPGETKAASKTIVNPNKTYTYTQMGKDITALKKAYPDLIQVKTIGTSEYGRKIYAVGLGKESANVFINGSHHAREWLTTSLNMYMIEKYAAAYKGNKKISGYNAKGLLNSSTIWFVPMVNPDGVTLQQQGLKAFPKSAHKAIIKMNNGSKNFKRWKANAKGIDLNRQYKADWGKIKNSPKSPSYKNYKGKAPESAKEVKAVVKFVNQINPEMTVAYHSSGRILYWNYKQSKTNYNRDHVYAKKIGKMTGYSLVYPGKNPSGGGFSDWFISTKKRPSFTPEIGKPAGETNLPVSQFSQIWKENQGVGLYVAQESIKLKDARDKKSAATLKKDSAAKLKTAKKLKKYYYTDIKSTSNLKITSAHQKLYNTVTKDIKTLQSKVNKLPSKHTKSIKADITAMKTYTSRSLTFMNAVKYGSTLQTADKAVVTMINDGIVSSKLPDSHKKLNQTITQMQKKVTPLYGKGARTLFTQKYITPAKRTAEDTKYDVERYNLLVVIESQVKKNEFTAAQTNLNKLPTLEKKSIDLKKKNLSKYPTYTKWENNFKAKVTPLQEKVKTGLEAKAEEAVKKAEEQKRMEQEKEKAAQELKEQQAKENEKTKQQVRDPLKAGEQKTTEHESNAQQQVDQLSNEKNRSSFDDNQKPVQQNAKPNSLQNSEAPS
;
A
#
# COMPACT_ATOMS: atom_id res chain seq x y z
N MET A 1 -48.31 62.35 33.35
CA MET A 1 -48.00 61.03 32.74
C MET A 1 -46.56 61.09 32.25
N LYS A 2 -45.61 60.37 32.85
CA LYS A 2 -45.22 58.97 32.55
C LYS A 2 -44.61 58.76 31.14
N ARG A 3 -43.26 58.78 31.11
CA ARG A 3 -42.34 58.06 30.19
C ARG A 3 -42.53 58.22 28.66
N ILE A 4 -41.69 59.05 28.04
CA ILE A 4 -40.49 58.64 27.24
C ILE A 4 -39.88 59.93 26.65
N SER A 5 -38.72 60.35 27.17
CA SER A 5 -38.01 61.56 26.73
C SER A 5 -36.49 61.31 26.68
N GLN A 6 -36.10 60.14 26.19
CA GLN A 6 -34.72 59.72 25.98
C GLN A 6 -34.64 58.85 24.72
N LEU A 7 -34.60 59.48 23.53
CA LEU A 7 -34.08 58.90 22.26
C LEU A 7 -34.16 59.85 21.04
N ILE A 8 -34.24 61.18 21.21
CA ILE A 8 -34.34 62.16 20.11
C ILE A 8 -33.09 63.07 20.01
N VAL A 9 -31.89 62.49 20.22
CA VAL A 9 -30.59 63.13 19.91
C VAL A 9 -29.64 62.10 19.28
N MET A 10 -30.12 61.33 18.29
CA MET A 10 -29.26 60.43 17.49
C MET A 10 -29.79 60.22 16.06
N MET A 11 -30.33 61.28 15.46
CA MET A 11 -30.99 61.24 14.14
C MET A 11 -30.47 62.28 13.12
N LEU A 12 -29.29 62.88 13.37
CA LEU A 12 -28.73 63.94 12.53
C LEU A 12 -27.23 63.81 12.20
N VAL A 13 -26.68 62.58 12.25
CA VAL A 13 -25.29 62.28 11.82
C VAL A 13 -25.24 61.04 10.92
N LEU A 14 -25.99 61.04 9.81
CA LEU A 14 -25.70 60.15 8.66
C LEU A 14 -26.23 60.67 7.32
N SER A 15 -26.44 61.98 7.17
CA SER A 15 -26.85 62.63 5.92
C SER A 15 -25.68 62.88 4.97
N LEU A 16 -24.80 61.89 4.79
CA LEU A 16 -23.82 61.86 3.71
C LEU A 16 -24.03 60.57 2.91
N LEU A 17 -24.91 60.65 1.91
CA LEU A 17 -25.20 59.57 0.98
C LEU A 17 -23.98 59.30 0.10
N ILE A 18 -23.08 58.43 0.57
CA ILE A 18 -22.17 57.71 -0.32
C ILE A 18 -23.07 56.87 -1.23
N GLN A 19 -23.24 57.35 -2.47
CA GLN A 19 -23.82 56.59 -3.56
C GLN A 19 -22.87 55.44 -3.91
N LEU A 20 -22.90 54.38 -3.10
CA LEU A 20 -22.36 53.09 -3.48
C LEU A 20 -22.99 52.73 -4.83
N PRO A 21 -22.21 52.57 -5.92
CA PRO A 21 -22.77 52.17 -7.20
C PRO A 21 -23.38 50.79 -7.00
N GLY A 22 -24.72 50.75 -6.95
CA GLY A 22 -25.44 49.52 -6.62
C GLY A 22 -24.98 48.41 -7.55
N GLU A 23 -24.63 47.25 -7.00
CA GLU A 23 -24.18 46.10 -7.79
C GLU A 23 -25.27 45.69 -8.79
N THR A 24 -25.21 46.27 -9.98
CA THR A 24 -25.94 45.78 -11.13
C THR A 24 -25.44 44.36 -11.33
N LYS A 25 -26.28 43.38 -10.98
CA LYS A 25 -25.98 41.96 -11.14
C LYS A 25 -25.90 41.65 -12.62
N ALA A 26 -24.73 41.95 -13.21
CA ALA A 26 -24.42 41.81 -14.61
C ALA A 26 -24.79 40.39 -15.02
N ALA A 27 -25.90 40.27 -15.77
CA ALA A 27 -26.54 38.99 -16.00
C ALA A 27 -25.55 38.08 -16.74
N SER A 28 -25.01 37.09 -16.01
CA SER A 28 -23.83 36.33 -16.42
C SER A 28 -23.96 35.89 -17.87
N LYS A 29 -23.09 36.47 -18.73
CA LYS A 29 -23.22 36.44 -20.19
C LYS A 29 -23.35 34.99 -20.65
N THR A 30 -24.56 34.62 -21.05
CA THR A 30 -24.91 33.24 -21.44
C THR A 30 -23.96 32.80 -22.56
N ILE A 31 -23.26 31.69 -22.33
CA ILE A 31 -22.15 31.23 -23.18
C ILE A 31 -22.71 30.65 -24.48
N VAL A 32 -23.67 29.74 -24.33
CA VAL A 32 -24.37 29.09 -25.44
C VAL A 32 -25.53 29.97 -25.86
N ASN A 33 -25.40 30.68 -26.98
CA ASN A 33 -26.52 31.37 -27.62
C ASN A 33 -27.23 30.39 -28.60
N PRO A 34 -28.46 29.93 -28.29
CA PRO A 34 -29.19 28.98 -29.13
C PRO A 34 -30.07 29.64 -30.20
N ASN A 35 -30.25 30.96 -30.15
CA ASN A 35 -31.15 31.72 -31.02
C ASN A 35 -30.52 32.02 -32.40
N LYS A 36 -29.47 31.29 -32.79
CA LYS A 36 -28.71 31.44 -34.03
C LYS A 36 -28.28 30.07 -34.58
N THR A 37 -27.85 30.04 -35.84
CA THR A 37 -27.28 28.83 -36.44
C THR A 37 -26.07 28.36 -35.65
N TYR A 38 -26.19 27.20 -34.99
CA TYR A 38 -25.19 26.71 -34.05
C TYR A 38 -24.20 25.79 -34.78
N THR A 39 -23.00 26.30 -35.04
CA THR A 39 -21.98 25.63 -35.86
C THR A 39 -21.06 24.73 -35.05
N TYR A 40 -20.40 23.78 -35.70
CA TYR A 40 -19.33 22.98 -35.09
C TYR A 40 -18.23 23.85 -34.44
N THR A 41 -17.85 24.96 -35.09
CA THR A 41 -16.85 25.91 -34.57
C THR A 41 -17.36 26.67 -33.35
N GLN A 42 -18.62 27.09 -33.33
CA GLN A 42 -19.24 27.71 -32.14
C GLN A 42 -19.29 26.71 -30.98
N MET A 43 -19.73 25.47 -31.24
CA MET A 43 -19.74 24.39 -30.25
C MET A 43 -18.37 24.17 -29.60
N GLY A 44 -17.28 24.16 -30.38
CA GLY A 44 -15.93 24.02 -29.83
C GLY A 44 -15.50 25.19 -28.93
N LYS A 45 -15.85 26.42 -29.30
CA LYS A 45 -15.61 27.61 -28.46
C LYS A 45 -16.42 27.54 -27.16
N ASP A 46 -17.69 27.18 -27.25
CA ASP A 46 -18.61 27.19 -26.11
C ASP A 46 -18.30 26.05 -25.13
N ILE A 47 -17.89 24.86 -25.62
CA ILE A 47 -17.34 23.78 -24.78
C ILE A 47 -16.11 24.25 -23.99
N THR A 48 -15.22 25.01 -24.63
CA THR A 48 -14.01 25.54 -23.99
C THR A 48 -14.34 26.57 -22.91
N ALA A 49 -15.24 27.51 -23.22
CA ALA A 49 -15.73 28.51 -22.26
C ALA A 49 -16.48 27.87 -21.08
N LEU A 50 -17.34 26.88 -21.33
CA LEU A 50 -18.04 26.14 -20.28
C LEU A 50 -17.09 25.37 -19.37
N LYS A 51 -16.05 24.70 -19.92
CA LYS A 51 -15.02 24.05 -19.11
C LYS A 51 -14.24 25.04 -18.25
N LYS A 52 -13.95 26.25 -18.74
CA LYS A 52 -13.33 27.33 -17.96
C LYS A 52 -14.25 27.86 -16.84
N ALA A 53 -15.56 27.94 -17.10
CA ALA A 53 -16.54 28.45 -16.13
C ALA A 53 -16.94 27.44 -15.02
N TYR A 54 -16.84 26.14 -15.30
CA TYR A 54 -17.26 25.06 -14.39
C TYR A 54 -16.24 23.90 -14.33
N PRO A 55 -14.97 24.16 -13.94
CA PRO A 55 -13.88 23.20 -14.06
C PRO A 55 -14.10 21.90 -13.28
N ASP A 56 -14.72 21.95 -12.09
CA ASP A 56 -14.91 20.79 -11.18
C ASP A 56 -16.16 19.95 -11.51
N LEU A 57 -16.94 20.38 -12.51
CA LEU A 57 -18.22 19.78 -12.88
C LEU A 57 -18.25 19.33 -14.34
N ILE A 58 -17.51 20.01 -15.23
CA ILE A 58 -17.44 19.70 -16.65
C ILE A 58 -16.15 18.94 -16.99
N GLN A 59 -16.31 17.78 -17.61
CA GLN A 59 -15.25 16.96 -18.20
C GLN A 59 -15.38 17.01 -19.73
N VAL A 60 -14.29 17.18 -20.46
CA VAL A 60 -14.31 17.20 -21.95
C VAL A 60 -13.40 16.09 -22.46
N LYS A 61 -13.89 15.30 -23.43
CA LYS A 61 -13.16 14.20 -24.07
C LYS A 61 -13.37 14.27 -25.58
N THR A 62 -12.32 13.99 -26.36
CA THR A 62 -12.49 13.65 -27.79
C THR A 62 -12.66 12.13 -27.87
N ILE A 63 -13.82 11.66 -28.33
CA ILE A 63 -14.14 10.21 -28.37
C ILE A 63 -13.75 9.54 -29.70
N GLY A 64 -13.44 10.35 -30.71
CA GLY A 64 -12.99 9.95 -32.04
C GLY A 64 -12.97 11.16 -32.98
N THR A 65 -12.79 10.88 -34.27
CA THR A 65 -12.92 11.87 -35.35
C THR A 65 -13.95 11.41 -36.38
N SER A 66 -14.53 12.36 -37.10
CA SER A 66 -15.43 12.10 -38.23
C SER A 66 -14.69 11.64 -39.48
N GLU A 67 -15.43 11.31 -40.54
CA GLU A 67 -14.85 10.89 -41.81
C GLU A 67 -13.89 11.90 -42.44
N TYR A 68 -14.14 13.21 -42.24
CA TYR A 68 -13.27 14.33 -42.63
C TYR A 68 -12.54 14.97 -41.44
N GLY A 69 -12.28 14.21 -40.37
CA GLY A 69 -11.28 14.56 -39.34
C GLY A 69 -11.73 15.54 -38.25
N ARG A 70 -12.98 16.01 -38.24
CA ARG A 70 -13.51 16.85 -37.15
C ARG A 70 -13.59 16.04 -35.85
N LYS A 71 -13.20 16.64 -34.72
CA LYS A 71 -13.20 15.99 -33.41
C LYS A 71 -14.64 15.77 -32.93
N ILE A 72 -14.95 14.56 -32.47
CA ILE A 72 -16.24 14.23 -31.86
C ILE A 72 -16.09 14.43 -30.35
N TYR A 73 -16.72 15.48 -29.82
CA TYR A 73 -16.62 15.85 -28.41
C TYR A 73 -17.69 15.16 -27.56
N ALA A 74 -17.26 14.58 -26.45
CA ALA A 74 -18.13 14.24 -25.33
C ALA A 74 -17.90 15.19 -24.16
N VAL A 75 -18.98 15.71 -23.59
CA VAL A 75 -18.98 16.63 -22.44
C VAL A 75 -19.71 15.94 -21.29
N GLY A 76 -18.97 15.56 -20.25
CA GLY A 76 -19.52 15.01 -19.02
C GLY A 76 -19.86 16.12 -18.04
N LEU A 77 -21.10 16.15 -17.56
CA LEU A 77 -21.54 17.07 -16.52
C LEU A 77 -21.90 16.27 -15.27
N GLY A 78 -21.15 16.46 -14.18
CA GLY A 78 -21.30 15.73 -12.92
C GLY A 78 -20.04 14.98 -12.50
N LYS A 79 -20.17 14.24 -11.39
CA LYS A 79 -19.02 13.68 -10.65
C LYS A 79 -19.02 12.16 -10.54
N GLU A 80 -20.19 11.52 -10.59
CA GLU A 80 -20.36 10.14 -10.12
C GLU A 80 -20.78 9.13 -11.19
N SER A 81 -20.54 7.86 -10.88
CA SER A 81 -20.57 6.74 -11.83
C SER A 81 -21.97 6.25 -12.27
N ALA A 82 -23.05 6.87 -11.80
CA ALA A 82 -24.40 6.68 -12.35
C ALA A 82 -24.53 7.45 -13.68
N ASN A 83 -23.91 6.93 -14.74
CA ASN A 83 -23.81 7.63 -16.01
C ASN A 83 -25.15 7.65 -16.79
N VAL A 84 -25.48 8.80 -17.36
CA VAL A 84 -26.46 8.98 -18.44
C VAL A 84 -25.69 9.24 -19.74
N PHE A 85 -26.22 8.85 -20.89
CA PHE A 85 -25.71 9.31 -22.20
C PHE A 85 -26.79 10.03 -23.01
N ILE A 86 -26.57 11.32 -23.27
CA ILE A 86 -27.41 12.17 -24.13
C ILE A 86 -26.64 12.46 -25.41
N ASN A 87 -27.31 12.48 -26.56
CA ASN A 87 -26.68 12.83 -27.83
C ASN A 87 -27.62 13.63 -28.75
N GLY A 88 -27.05 14.20 -29.81
CA GLY A 88 -27.77 14.95 -30.82
C GLY A 88 -27.01 15.01 -32.14
N SER A 89 -27.70 15.43 -33.18
CA SER A 89 -27.19 15.53 -34.55
C SER A 89 -26.51 14.26 -35.03
N HIS A 90 -27.15 13.10 -34.87
CA HIS A 90 -26.85 11.92 -35.71
C HIS A 90 -27.14 12.24 -37.18
N HIS A 91 -28.23 12.97 -37.42
CA HIS A 91 -28.57 13.49 -38.74
C HIS A 91 -28.13 14.95 -38.89
N ALA A 92 -27.67 15.32 -40.08
CA ALA A 92 -27.06 16.61 -40.38
C ALA A 92 -27.99 17.83 -40.27
N ARG A 93 -29.23 17.75 -40.80
CA ARG A 93 -30.21 18.83 -40.73
C ARG A 93 -30.85 19.05 -39.36
N GLU A 94 -30.59 18.16 -38.40
CA GLU A 94 -31.26 18.13 -37.10
C GLU A 94 -30.45 18.87 -36.01
N TRP A 95 -29.61 19.83 -36.43
CA TRP A 95 -28.59 20.49 -35.58
C TRP A 95 -29.12 21.35 -34.44
N LEU A 96 -30.41 21.68 -34.42
CA LEU A 96 -31.03 22.33 -33.26
C LEU A 96 -30.99 21.43 -32.01
N THR A 97 -30.85 20.12 -32.18
CA THR A 97 -30.57 19.15 -31.11
C THR A 97 -29.19 19.37 -30.46
N THR A 98 -28.18 19.84 -31.22
CA THR A 98 -26.89 20.28 -30.65
C THR A 98 -27.07 21.54 -29.80
N SER A 99 -27.84 22.52 -30.27
CA SER A 99 -28.15 23.73 -29.49
C SER A 99 -28.83 23.37 -28.17
N LEU A 100 -29.81 22.44 -28.20
CA LEU A 100 -30.50 21.95 -27.01
C LEU A 100 -29.53 21.29 -26.02
N ASN A 101 -28.69 20.37 -26.49
CA ASN A 101 -27.72 19.68 -25.66
C ASN A 101 -26.69 20.64 -25.03
N MET A 102 -26.19 21.62 -25.79
CA MET A 102 -25.24 22.61 -25.28
C MET A 102 -25.86 23.57 -24.26
N TYR A 103 -27.08 24.05 -24.54
CA TYR A 103 -27.80 24.93 -23.61
C TYR A 103 -28.20 24.18 -22.33
N MET A 104 -28.54 22.90 -22.44
CA MET A 104 -28.80 22.01 -21.31
C MET A 104 -27.56 21.87 -20.41
N ILE A 105 -26.36 21.67 -20.97
CA ILE A 105 -25.10 21.65 -20.20
C ILE A 105 -24.93 22.96 -19.41
N GLU A 106 -25.06 24.12 -20.06
CA GLU A 106 -24.88 25.42 -19.39
C GLU A 106 -25.90 25.62 -18.27
N LYS A 107 -27.20 25.45 -18.53
CA LYS A 107 -28.23 25.75 -17.54
C LYS A 107 -28.20 24.76 -16.38
N TYR A 108 -27.83 23.49 -16.61
CA TYR A 108 -27.61 22.53 -15.54
C TYR A 108 -26.36 22.85 -14.70
N ALA A 109 -25.26 23.31 -15.32
CA ALA A 109 -24.06 23.74 -14.60
C ALA A 109 -24.30 25.01 -13.76
N ALA A 110 -25.02 25.99 -14.33
CA ALA A 110 -25.45 27.20 -13.62
C ALA A 110 -26.38 26.87 -12.45
N ALA A 111 -27.34 25.96 -12.64
CA ALA A 111 -28.23 25.51 -11.56
C ALA A 111 -27.49 24.73 -10.46
N TYR A 112 -26.50 23.90 -10.81
CA TYR A 112 -25.61 23.27 -9.83
C TYR A 112 -24.88 24.32 -8.99
N LYS A 113 -24.22 25.29 -9.64
CA LYS A 113 -23.40 26.33 -8.96
C LYS A 113 -24.27 27.23 -8.08
N GLY A 114 -25.43 27.66 -8.57
CA GLY A 114 -26.39 28.49 -7.85
C GLY A 114 -27.35 27.73 -6.93
N ASN A 115 -27.17 26.42 -6.71
CA ASN A 115 -28.05 25.56 -5.91
C ASN A 115 -29.54 25.58 -6.30
N LYS A 116 -29.85 25.83 -7.59
CA LYS A 116 -31.22 25.99 -8.10
C LYS A 116 -31.82 24.67 -8.58
N LYS A 117 -33.16 24.61 -8.57
CA LYS A 117 -33.94 23.54 -9.22
C LYS A 117 -34.26 23.93 -10.67
N ILE A 118 -34.35 22.93 -11.57
CA ILE A 118 -34.95 23.08 -12.91
C ILE A 118 -36.08 22.07 -13.03
N SER A 119 -37.28 22.52 -13.40
CA SER A 119 -38.51 21.70 -13.44
C SER A 119 -38.75 20.87 -12.16
N GLY A 120 -38.40 21.44 -10.99
CA GLY A 120 -38.46 20.78 -9.68
C GLY A 120 -37.24 19.91 -9.30
N TYR A 121 -36.41 19.50 -10.26
CA TYR A 121 -35.25 18.64 -10.02
C TYR A 121 -34.06 19.39 -9.42
N ASN A 122 -33.48 18.86 -8.34
CA ASN A 122 -32.29 19.41 -7.68
C ASN A 122 -31.02 19.09 -8.49
N ALA A 123 -30.54 20.03 -9.31
CA ALA A 123 -29.35 19.85 -10.14
C ALA A 123 -28.09 19.55 -9.31
N LYS A 124 -27.92 20.19 -8.14
CA LYS A 124 -26.74 20.01 -7.28
C LYS A 124 -26.66 18.59 -6.70
N GLY A 125 -27.76 18.10 -6.13
CA GLY A 125 -27.84 16.74 -5.59
C GLY A 125 -27.70 15.65 -6.66
N LEU A 126 -28.32 15.84 -7.82
CA LEU A 126 -28.28 14.87 -8.91
C LEU A 126 -26.88 14.77 -9.54
N LEU A 127 -26.23 15.88 -9.87
CA LEU A 127 -24.91 15.87 -10.53
C LEU A 127 -23.74 15.58 -9.57
N ASN A 128 -23.95 15.68 -8.25
CA ASN A 128 -23.06 15.07 -7.26
C ASN A 128 -23.20 13.52 -7.18
N SER A 129 -24.30 12.96 -7.68
CA SER A 129 -24.65 11.54 -7.57
C SER A 129 -24.64 10.78 -8.91
N SER A 130 -24.41 11.49 -10.01
CA SER A 130 -24.44 10.98 -11.39
C SER A 130 -23.50 11.78 -12.28
N THR A 131 -23.36 11.36 -13.55
CA THR A 131 -22.74 12.17 -14.61
C THR A 131 -23.56 12.05 -15.88
N ILE A 132 -23.99 13.18 -16.44
CA ILE A 132 -24.66 13.23 -17.74
C ILE A 132 -23.60 13.47 -18.81
N TRP A 133 -23.31 12.44 -19.61
CA TRP A 133 -22.40 12.55 -20.75
C TRP A 133 -23.18 12.93 -22.01
N PHE A 134 -22.94 14.14 -22.50
CA PHE A 134 -23.47 14.61 -23.76
C PHE A 134 -22.46 14.32 -24.89
N VAL A 135 -22.92 13.86 -26.06
CA VAL A 135 -22.22 14.08 -27.34
C VAL A 135 -23.12 15.00 -28.16
N PRO A 136 -22.93 16.34 -28.06
CA PRO A 136 -23.90 17.29 -28.60
C PRO A 136 -24.05 17.22 -30.12
N MET A 137 -22.99 16.82 -30.84
CA MET A 137 -22.96 16.71 -32.30
C MET A 137 -22.23 15.44 -32.72
N VAL A 138 -22.98 14.37 -33.01
CA VAL A 138 -22.43 13.08 -33.47
C VAL A 138 -21.93 13.16 -34.91
N ASN A 139 -22.56 13.97 -35.77
CA ASN A 139 -22.27 14.11 -37.20
C ASN A 139 -21.68 15.50 -37.54
N PRO A 140 -20.47 15.86 -37.08
CA PRO A 140 -19.93 17.20 -37.26
C PRO A 140 -19.66 17.54 -38.73
N ASP A 141 -19.36 16.55 -39.57
CA ASP A 141 -19.20 16.77 -41.02
C ASP A 141 -20.54 17.06 -41.69
N GLY A 142 -21.56 16.22 -41.47
CA GLY A 142 -22.87 16.39 -42.07
C GLY A 142 -23.53 17.72 -41.67
N VAL A 143 -23.49 18.08 -40.38
CA VAL A 143 -23.96 19.39 -39.90
C VAL A 143 -23.23 20.53 -40.59
N THR A 144 -21.89 20.45 -40.70
CA THR A 144 -21.10 21.48 -41.39
C THR A 144 -21.47 21.56 -42.88
N LEU A 145 -21.67 20.43 -43.56
CA LEU A 145 -22.10 20.40 -44.97
C LEU A 145 -23.48 21.04 -45.17
N GLN A 146 -24.45 20.72 -44.30
CA GLN A 146 -25.79 21.32 -44.37
C GLN A 146 -25.75 22.84 -44.14
N GLN A 147 -24.96 23.31 -43.17
CA GLN A 147 -24.90 24.72 -42.78
C GLN A 147 -24.04 25.58 -43.73
N GLN A 148 -22.93 25.05 -44.23
CA GLN A 148 -21.88 25.84 -44.91
C GLN A 148 -21.63 25.43 -46.37
N GLY A 149 -22.15 24.27 -46.80
CA GLY A 149 -21.96 23.75 -48.15
C GLY A 149 -20.53 23.29 -48.45
N LEU A 150 -20.21 23.20 -49.74
CA LEU A 150 -18.97 22.59 -50.25
C LEU A 150 -17.69 23.32 -49.82
N LYS A 151 -17.73 24.62 -49.53
CA LYS A 151 -16.55 25.41 -49.12
C LYS A 151 -15.91 24.93 -47.80
N ALA A 152 -16.63 24.14 -47.00
CA ALA A 152 -16.10 23.52 -45.78
C ALA A 152 -15.48 22.12 -46.00
N PHE A 153 -15.25 21.73 -47.26
CA PHE A 153 -14.73 20.42 -47.68
C PHE A 153 -13.68 20.57 -48.79
N PRO A 154 -12.68 19.66 -48.88
CA PRO A 154 -11.66 19.71 -49.93
C PRO A 154 -12.29 19.53 -51.32
N LYS A 155 -11.76 20.23 -52.34
CA LYS A 155 -12.29 20.23 -53.72
C LYS A 155 -12.50 18.82 -54.28
N SER A 156 -11.60 17.88 -53.96
CA SER A 156 -11.69 16.46 -54.36
C SER A 156 -12.96 15.73 -53.89
N ALA A 157 -13.60 16.19 -52.81
CA ALA A 157 -14.86 15.61 -52.32
C ALA A 157 -16.10 16.16 -53.04
N HIS A 158 -16.01 17.30 -53.74
CA HIS A 158 -17.20 18.05 -54.20
C HIS A 158 -18.04 17.27 -55.21
N LYS A 159 -17.42 16.66 -56.23
CA LYS A 159 -18.11 15.84 -57.26
C LYS A 159 -18.88 14.67 -56.63
N ALA A 160 -18.30 14.01 -55.63
CA ALA A 160 -18.95 12.92 -54.91
C ALA A 160 -20.13 13.42 -54.05
N ILE A 161 -19.94 14.50 -53.28
CA ILE A 161 -20.97 15.09 -52.42
C ILE A 161 -22.17 15.59 -53.23
N ILE A 162 -21.95 16.23 -54.38
CA ILE A 162 -23.00 16.63 -55.33
C ILE A 162 -23.74 15.41 -55.87
N LYS A 163 -23.04 14.35 -56.31
CA LYS A 163 -23.66 13.10 -56.80
C LYS A 163 -24.54 12.44 -55.74
N MET A 164 -24.09 12.39 -54.48
CA MET A 164 -24.87 11.87 -53.35
C MET A 164 -26.10 12.72 -53.00
N ASN A 165 -26.16 13.98 -53.43
CA ASN A 165 -27.30 14.89 -53.26
C ASN A 165 -28.17 15.00 -54.53
N ASN A 166 -28.14 13.98 -55.39
CA ASN A 166 -28.85 13.91 -56.67
C ASN A 166 -28.55 15.13 -57.59
N GLY A 167 -27.28 15.55 -57.67
CA GLY A 167 -26.85 16.68 -58.50
C GLY A 167 -27.04 18.06 -57.85
N SER A 168 -27.80 18.16 -56.75
CA SER A 168 -28.08 19.46 -56.13
C SER A 168 -26.90 20.01 -55.34
N LYS A 169 -26.61 21.30 -55.54
CA LYS A 169 -25.67 22.09 -54.72
C LYS A 169 -26.34 22.66 -53.45
N ASN A 170 -27.64 22.43 -53.23
CA ASN A 170 -28.36 22.85 -52.03
C ASN A 170 -28.38 21.72 -50.98
N PHE A 171 -27.66 21.91 -49.89
CA PHE A 171 -27.47 20.90 -48.84
C PHE A 171 -28.45 20.99 -47.67
N LYS A 172 -29.45 21.90 -47.68
CA LYS A 172 -30.44 22.05 -46.58
C LYS A 172 -31.15 20.73 -46.22
N ARG A 173 -31.40 19.87 -47.22
CA ARG A 173 -32.04 18.55 -47.06
C ARG A 173 -31.15 17.45 -46.49
N TRP A 174 -29.84 17.68 -46.39
CA TRP A 174 -28.86 16.63 -46.10
C TRP A 174 -29.09 16.02 -44.71
N LYS A 175 -29.08 14.69 -44.62
CA LYS A 175 -29.35 13.91 -43.41
C LYS A 175 -28.15 13.06 -42.98
N ALA A 176 -27.44 12.47 -43.94
CA ALA A 176 -26.30 11.57 -43.73
C ALA A 176 -25.04 12.27 -43.14
N ASN A 177 -23.98 11.51 -42.85
CA ASN A 177 -22.62 12.08 -42.73
C ASN A 177 -22.10 12.51 -44.11
N ALA A 178 -20.96 13.21 -44.19
CA ALA A 178 -20.44 13.71 -45.48
C ALA A 178 -19.87 12.61 -46.40
N LYS A 179 -19.83 11.34 -45.96
CA LYS A 179 -19.61 10.15 -46.81
C LYS A 179 -20.92 9.52 -47.30
N GLY A 180 -22.06 10.16 -47.06
CA GLY A 180 -23.38 9.71 -47.50
C GLY A 180 -23.91 8.48 -46.75
N ILE A 181 -23.49 8.27 -45.49
CA ILE A 181 -24.00 7.19 -44.62
C ILE A 181 -24.97 7.76 -43.59
N ASP A 182 -26.14 7.16 -43.44
CA ASP A 182 -27.13 7.51 -42.42
C ASP A 182 -26.74 6.91 -41.06
N LEU A 183 -26.25 7.76 -40.14
CA LEU A 183 -25.66 7.29 -38.88
C LEU A 183 -26.67 6.62 -37.95
N ASN A 184 -27.97 6.95 -38.03
CA ASN A 184 -29.02 6.26 -37.28
C ASN A 184 -29.58 5.03 -38.02
N ARG A 185 -28.85 4.53 -39.02
CA ARG A 185 -29.03 3.21 -39.66
C ARG A 185 -27.75 2.36 -39.61
N GLN A 186 -26.76 2.76 -38.81
CA GLN A 186 -25.45 2.12 -38.75
C GLN A 186 -25.25 1.20 -37.52
N TYR A 187 -26.10 1.23 -36.49
CA TYR A 187 -25.87 0.43 -35.29
C TYR A 187 -26.25 -1.05 -35.48
N LYS A 188 -25.60 -1.98 -34.75
CA LYS A 188 -25.81 -3.43 -34.88
C LYS A 188 -27.09 -3.92 -34.20
N ALA A 189 -28.25 -3.42 -34.64
CA ALA A 189 -29.59 -3.89 -34.24
C ALA A 189 -30.39 -4.25 -35.50
N ASP A 190 -30.56 -5.55 -35.77
CA ASP A 190 -31.23 -6.09 -36.99
C ASP A 190 -30.77 -5.44 -38.32
N TRP A 191 -29.54 -4.92 -38.40
CA TRP A 191 -29.04 -4.09 -39.50
C TRP A 191 -29.20 -4.71 -40.90
N GLY A 192 -29.03 -6.03 -41.02
CA GLY A 192 -29.26 -6.76 -42.27
C GLY A 192 -30.70 -6.59 -42.79
N LYS A 193 -31.68 -6.59 -41.89
CA LYS A 193 -33.13 -6.52 -42.15
C LYS A 193 -33.65 -5.10 -42.42
N ILE A 194 -32.81 -4.07 -42.38
CA ILE A 194 -33.18 -2.70 -42.76
C ILE A 194 -33.56 -2.68 -44.25
N LYS A 195 -34.86 -2.52 -44.51
CA LYS A 195 -35.46 -2.26 -45.83
C LYS A 195 -35.25 -0.79 -46.26
N ASN A 196 -35.47 -0.51 -47.54
CA ASN A 196 -35.52 0.84 -48.13
C ASN A 196 -34.24 1.68 -47.92
N SER A 197 -33.09 1.03 -47.79
CA SER A 197 -31.78 1.67 -47.97
C SER A 197 -31.49 1.81 -49.48
N PRO A 198 -30.99 2.97 -49.95
CA PRO A 198 -30.26 3.07 -51.21
C PRO A 198 -29.19 1.98 -51.37
N LYS A 199 -28.84 1.63 -52.62
CA LYS A 199 -27.76 0.69 -52.94
C LYS A 199 -26.36 1.32 -52.75
N SER A 200 -26.27 2.64 -52.76
CA SER A 200 -25.03 3.44 -52.71
C SER A 200 -25.17 4.65 -51.78
N PRO A 201 -24.05 5.29 -51.36
CA PRO A 201 -24.06 6.51 -50.56
C PRO A 201 -24.99 7.60 -51.07
N SER A 202 -25.72 8.25 -50.15
CA SER A 202 -26.77 9.21 -50.49
C SER A 202 -27.01 10.21 -49.35
N TYR A 203 -27.65 11.34 -49.66
CA TYR A 203 -28.00 12.38 -48.68
C TYR A 203 -28.88 11.88 -47.51
N LYS A 204 -29.58 10.75 -47.65
CA LYS A 204 -30.35 10.08 -46.58
C LYS A 204 -30.42 8.56 -46.72
N ASN A 205 -30.81 7.87 -45.65
CA ASN A 205 -31.20 6.46 -45.58
C ASN A 205 -30.17 5.37 -45.97
N TYR A 206 -29.03 5.69 -46.58
CA TYR A 206 -28.01 4.68 -46.91
C TYR A 206 -27.41 4.06 -45.65
N LYS A 207 -27.62 2.76 -45.45
CA LYS A 207 -27.24 2.07 -44.20
C LYS A 207 -25.76 1.71 -44.07
N GLY A 208 -24.92 2.03 -45.07
CA GLY A 208 -23.51 1.61 -45.14
C GLY A 208 -23.32 0.22 -45.77
N LYS A 209 -22.07 -0.25 -45.87
CA LYS A 209 -21.73 -1.62 -46.33
C LYS A 209 -21.76 -2.67 -45.22
N ALA A 210 -21.56 -2.26 -43.96
CA ALA A 210 -21.61 -3.11 -42.76
C ALA A 210 -22.07 -2.26 -41.56
N PRO A 211 -22.64 -2.84 -40.49
CA PRO A 211 -22.93 -2.10 -39.27
C PRO A 211 -21.64 -1.61 -38.60
N GLU A 212 -21.75 -0.50 -37.86
CA GLU A 212 -20.69 0.09 -37.04
C GLU A 212 -19.39 0.33 -37.84
N SER A 213 -19.56 0.74 -39.12
CA SER A 213 -18.48 0.95 -40.09
C SER A 213 -18.00 2.40 -40.17
N ALA A 214 -18.92 3.37 -40.08
CA ALA A 214 -18.63 4.80 -40.08
C ALA A 214 -17.89 5.21 -38.79
N LYS A 215 -16.88 6.09 -38.90
CA LYS A 215 -16.04 6.51 -37.77
C LYS A 215 -16.86 7.15 -36.64
N GLU A 216 -17.90 7.92 -36.95
CA GLU A 216 -18.75 8.57 -35.96
C GLU A 216 -19.45 7.55 -35.04
N VAL A 217 -20.01 6.49 -35.64
CA VAL A 217 -20.73 5.44 -34.91
C VAL A 217 -19.76 4.54 -34.15
N LYS A 218 -18.59 4.21 -34.71
CA LYS A 218 -17.51 3.52 -33.97
C LYS A 218 -17.11 4.28 -32.70
N ALA A 219 -16.97 5.60 -32.79
CA ALA A 219 -16.65 6.45 -31.64
C ALA A 219 -17.75 6.42 -30.57
N VAL A 220 -19.03 6.58 -30.97
CA VAL A 220 -20.17 6.53 -30.03
C VAL A 220 -20.31 5.15 -29.38
N VAL A 221 -20.21 4.06 -30.13
CA VAL A 221 -20.29 2.69 -29.60
C VAL A 221 -19.15 2.41 -28.60
N LYS A 222 -17.91 2.75 -28.96
CA LYS A 222 -16.74 2.64 -28.07
C LYS A 222 -16.98 3.43 -26.77
N PHE A 223 -17.45 4.66 -26.88
CA PHE A 223 -17.65 5.53 -25.73
C PHE A 223 -18.80 5.07 -24.81
N VAL A 224 -19.94 4.66 -25.36
CA VAL A 224 -21.06 4.10 -24.56
C VAL A 224 -20.67 2.79 -23.88
N ASN A 225 -19.80 1.98 -24.49
CA ASN A 225 -19.20 0.81 -23.84
C ASN A 225 -18.28 1.19 -22.67
N GLN A 226 -17.53 2.30 -22.78
CA GLN A 226 -16.64 2.79 -21.71
C GLN A 226 -17.40 3.40 -20.52
N ILE A 227 -18.42 4.24 -20.75
CA ILE A 227 -19.18 4.88 -19.66
C ILE A 227 -20.33 4.01 -19.12
N ASN A 228 -20.77 2.98 -19.86
CA ASN A 228 -21.75 1.98 -19.43
C ASN A 228 -23.02 2.59 -18.78
N PRO A 229 -23.72 3.52 -19.47
CA PRO A 229 -24.75 4.37 -18.86
C PRO A 229 -26.01 3.57 -18.50
N GLU A 230 -26.76 4.00 -17.49
CA GLU A 230 -28.00 3.31 -17.10
C GLU A 230 -29.17 3.64 -18.04
N MET A 231 -29.24 4.88 -18.54
CA MET A 231 -30.29 5.37 -19.44
C MET A 231 -29.70 6.29 -20.51
N THR A 232 -30.37 6.36 -21.67
CA THR A 232 -29.91 7.18 -22.79
C THR A 232 -31.01 7.97 -23.49
N VAL A 233 -30.65 9.14 -24.03
CA VAL A 233 -31.55 10.01 -24.82
C VAL A 233 -30.86 10.43 -26.11
N ALA A 234 -31.38 10.01 -27.25
CA ALA A 234 -30.89 10.41 -28.58
C ALA A 234 -31.85 11.44 -29.19
N TYR A 235 -31.51 12.73 -29.08
CA TYR A 235 -32.34 13.80 -29.63
C TYR A 235 -32.24 13.86 -31.15
N HIS A 236 -33.41 13.89 -31.79
CA HIS A 236 -33.62 14.01 -33.21
C HIS A 236 -34.64 15.14 -33.50
N SER A 237 -34.88 15.46 -34.77
CA SER A 237 -36.01 16.34 -35.12
C SER A 237 -36.63 15.92 -36.46
N SER A 238 -37.95 15.91 -36.64
CA SER A 238 -38.98 16.65 -35.87
C SER A 238 -40.33 15.94 -35.87
N GLY A 239 -41.20 16.29 -34.90
CA GLY A 239 -42.57 15.78 -34.86
C GLY A 239 -43.30 15.88 -33.52
N ARG A 240 -42.62 16.24 -32.42
CA ARG A 240 -43.11 16.12 -31.04
C ARG A 240 -43.56 14.69 -30.69
N ILE A 241 -42.75 13.72 -31.10
CA ILE A 241 -42.97 12.29 -30.83
C ILE A 241 -41.81 11.67 -30.06
N LEU A 242 -42.08 10.56 -29.36
CA LEU A 242 -41.13 9.89 -28.49
C LEU A 242 -41.09 8.39 -28.80
N TYR A 243 -40.03 7.92 -29.45
CA TYR A 243 -39.72 6.49 -29.54
C TYR A 243 -39.01 6.02 -28.26
N TRP A 244 -39.32 4.82 -27.77
CA TRP A 244 -38.87 4.35 -26.45
C TRP A 244 -38.70 2.82 -26.35
N ASN A 245 -38.86 2.08 -27.45
CA ASN A 245 -39.05 0.63 -27.40
C ASN A 245 -38.42 -0.09 -28.60
N TYR A 246 -37.66 -1.16 -28.35
CA TYR A 246 -37.18 -2.06 -29.39
C TYR A 246 -37.07 -3.52 -28.90
N LYS A 247 -37.96 -4.40 -29.41
CA LYS A 247 -37.90 -5.88 -29.27
C LYS A 247 -37.44 -6.38 -27.90
N GLN A 248 -38.03 -5.84 -26.84
CA GLN A 248 -37.62 -6.09 -25.46
C GLN A 248 -38.56 -7.04 -24.71
N SER A 249 -38.03 -7.75 -23.71
CA SER A 249 -38.81 -8.63 -22.85
C SER A 249 -39.88 -7.87 -22.06
N LYS A 250 -40.97 -8.55 -21.68
CA LYS A 250 -42.12 -7.95 -20.97
C LYS A 250 -41.70 -7.16 -19.71
N THR A 251 -40.73 -7.64 -18.95
CA THR A 251 -40.18 -6.93 -17.78
C THR A 251 -39.53 -5.60 -18.14
N ASN A 252 -38.71 -5.56 -19.20
CA ASN A 252 -38.06 -4.33 -19.66
C ASN A 252 -39.07 -3.40 -20.34
N TYR A 253 -40.01 -3.93 -21.12
CA TYR A 253 -41.13 -3.18 -21.70
C TYR A 253 -41.87 -2.41 -20.60
N ASN A 254 -42.31 -3.10 -19.54
CA ASN A 254 -43.09 -2.48 -18.46
C ASN A 254 -42.27 -1.39 -17.73
N ARG A 255 -40.98 -1.63 -17.47
CA ARG A 255 -40.05 -0.65 -16.89
C ARG A 255 -39.91 0.60 -17.78
N ASP A 256 -39.63 0.40 -19.05
CA ASP A 256 -39.33 1.49 -19.99
C ASP A 256 -40.58 2.29 -20.34
N HIS A 257 -41.78 1.68 -20.28
CA HIS A 257 -43.06 2.35 -20.50
C HIS A 257 -43.36 3.38 -19.40
N VAL A 258 -43.02 3.09 -18.14
CA VAL A 258 -43.18 4.04 -17.02
C VAL A 258 -42.32 5.29 -17.25
N TYR A 259 -41.05 5.10 -17.63
CA TYR A 259 -40.15 6.20 -17.96
C TYR A 259 -40.61 6.98 -19.20
N ALA A 260 -41.04 6.27 -20.25
CA ALA A 260 -41.56 6.88 -21.49
C ALA A 260 -42.80 7.74 -21.22
N LYS A 261 -43.78 7.25 -20.43
CA LYS A 261 -44.97 8.02 -20.04
C LYS A 261 -44.60 9.30 -19.29
N LYS A 262 -43.62 9.24 -18.39
CA LYS A 262 -43.16 10.41 -17.61
C LYS A 262 -42.42 11.43 -18.48
N ILE A 263 -41.63 11.00 -19.46
CA ILE A 263 -41.00 11.89 -20.44
C ILE A 263 -42.07 12.52 -21.35
N GLY A 264 -42.96 11.72 -21.94
CA GLY A 264 -44.04 12.23 -22.81
C GLY A 264 -44.95 13.24 -22.11
N LYS A 265 -45.34 13.00 -20.85
CA LYS A 265 -46.10 13.98 -20.04
C LYS A 265 -45.28 15.24 -19.68
N MET A 266 -43.95 15.16 -19.65
CA MET A 266 -43.09 16.33 -19.40
C MET A 266 -42.90 17.19 -20.66
N THR A 267 -42.66 16.58 -21.81
CA THR A 267 -42.39 17.27 -23.07
C THR A 267 -43.67 17.61 -23.86
N GLY A 268 -44.79 16.98 -23.53
CA GLY A 268 -46.01 17.00 -24.33
C GLY A 268 -45.91 16.14 -25.60
N TYR A 269 -45.01 15.15 -25.66
CA TYR A 269 -44.75 14.36 -26.87
C TYR A 269 -45.50 13.04 -26.87
N SER A 270 -46.11 12.72 -28.01
CA SER A 270 -46.84 11.46 -28.22
C SER A 270 -45.87 10.27 -28.24
N LEU A 271 -46.15 9.25 -27.41
CA LEU A 271 -45.38 8.01 -27.40
C LEU A 271 -45.63 7.23 -28.68
N VAL A 272 -44.58 6.92 -29.43
CA VAL A 272 -44.67 5.98 -30.56
C VAL A 272 -44.60 4.56 -30.00
N TYR A 273 -45.65 3.78 -30.24
CA TYR A 273 -45.68 2.36 -29.91
C TYR A 273 -45.09 1.54 -31.07
N PRO A 274 -44.37 0.44 -30.80
CA PRO A 274 -43.76 -0.36 -31.86
C PRO A 274 -44.83 -1.10 -32.67
N GLY A 275 -44.86 -0.87 -33.99
CA GLY A 275 -45.62 -1.69 -34.92
C GLY A 275 -45.05 -3.11 -35.05
N LYS A 276 -45.78 -4.01 -35.72
CA LYS A 276 -45.44 -5.46 -35.83
C LYS A 276 -43.98 -5.73 -36.28
N ASN A 277 -43.41 -4.88 -37.14
CA ASN A 277 -42.05 -5.01 -37.66
C ASN A 277 -41.28 -3.68 -37.59
N PRO A 278 -40.65 -3.33 -36.45
CA PRO A 278 -39.87 -2.10 -36.34
C PRO A 278 -38.57 -2.20 -37.14
N SER A 279 -38.22 -1.15 -37.89
CA SER A 279 -36.90 -1.00 -38.50
C SER A 279 -35.85 -0.95 -37.38
N GLY A 280 -34.80 -1.75 -37.50
CA GLY A 280 -33.59 -1.58 -36.68
C GLY A 280 -32.62 -0.56 -37.29
N GLY A 281 -31.39 -0.58 -36.77
CA GLY A 281 -30.26 0.26 -37.18
C GLY A 281 -30.03 1.51 -36.35
N GLY A 282 -30.99 1.89 -35.50
CA GLY A 282 -30.91 3.09 -34.68
C GLY A 282 -30.08 2.91 -33.41
N PHE A 283 -29.61 4.04 -32.85
CA PHE A 283 -28.87 4.07 -31.59
C PHE A 283 -29.69 3.45 -30.44
N SER A 284 -30.95 3.86 -30.31
CA SER A 284 -31.86 3.40 -29.25
C SER A 284 -32.15 1.91 -29.38
N ASP A 285 -32.35 1.40 -30.61
CA ASP A 285 -32.57 -0.02 -30.89
C ASP A 285 -31.39 -0.87 -30.40
N TRP A 286 -30.17 -0.43 -30.70
CA TRP A 286 -28.92 -1.06 -30.28
C TRP A 286 -28.70 -0.98 -28.78
N PHE A 287 -29.00 0.14 -28.15
CA PHE A 287 -28.86 0.28 -26.69
C PHE A 287 -29.87 -0.63 -25.95
N ILE A 288 -31.14 -0.61 -26.33
CA ILE A 288 -32.18 -1.46 -25.74
C ILE A 288 -31.87 -2.94 -26.00
N SER A 289 -31.51 -3.32 -27.22
CA SER A 289 -31.24 -4.72 -27.58
C SER A 289 -29.95 -5.27 -26.98
N THR A 290 -28.86 -4.49 -26.87
CA THR A 290 -27.57 -4.98 -26.34
C THR A 290 -27.38 -4.74 -24.84
N LYS A 291 -27.85 -3.62 -24.28
CA LYS A 291 -27.67 -3.26 -22.86
C LYS A 291 -28.88 -3.60 -21.99
N LYS A 292 -30.03 -3.93 -22.60
CA LYS A 292 -31.30 -4.25 -21.93
C LYS A 292 -31.79 -3.15 -20.97
N ARG A 293 -31.44 -1.90 -21.30
CA ARG A 293 -31.64 -0.67 -20.49
C ARG A 293 -32.42 0.39 -21.29
N PRO A 294 -33.07 1.37 -20.61
CA PRO A 294 -33.94 2.33 -21.28
C PRO A 294 -33.19 3.24 -22.25
N SER A 295 -33.72 3.40 -23.47
CA SER A 295 -33.34 4.46 -24.40
C SER A 295 -34.56 5.17 -24.95
N PHE A 296 -34.43 6.47 -25.18
CA PHE A 296 -35.48 7.33 -25.71
C PHE A 296 -34.96 8.12 -26.90
N THR A 297 -35.80 8.28 -27.92
CA THR A 297 -35.56 9.16 -29.06
C THR A 297 -36.69 10.17 -29.15
N PRO A 298 -36.51 11.38 -28.59
CA PRO A 298 -37.43 12.49 -28.76
C PRO A 298 -37.16 13.21 -30.08
N GLU A 299 -38.19 13.33 -30.91
CA GLU A 299 -38.20 14.12 -32.15
C GLU A 299 -38.70 15.54 -31.84
N ILE A 300 -37.78 16.46 -31.56
CA ILE A 300 -38.13 17.80 -31.04
C ILE A 300 -38.79 18.70 -32.10
N GLY A 301 -39.63 19.64 -31.66
CA GLY A 301 -40.24 20.66 -32.52
C GLY A 301 -41.36 20.16 -33.45
N LYS A 302 -42.08 21.10 -34.05
CA LYS A 302 -43.11 20.82 -35.09
C LYS A 302 -42.47 20.22 -36.35
N PRO A 303 -43.16 19.34 -37.11
CA PRO A 303 -42.65 18.77 -38.35
C PRO A 303 -42.04 19.82 -39.31
N ALA A 304 -40.82 19.55 -39.78
CA ALA A 304 -40.03 20.44 -40.64
C ALA A 304 -39.70 19.87 -42.03
N GLY A 305 -40.23 18.70 -42.38
CA GLY A 305 -40.02 18.06 -43.70
C GLY A 305 -38.55 17.72 -43.99
N GLU A 306 -38.07 18.07 -45.19
CA GLU A 306 -36.69 17.83 -45.64
C GLU A 306 -35.77 19.05 -45.43
N THR A 307 -35.82 19.69 -44.25
CA THR A 307 -34.90 20.78 -43.87
C THR A 307 -34.64 20.80 -42.36
N ASN A 308 -33.90 21.80 -41.87
CA ASN A 308 -33.70 22.05 -40.44
C ASN A 308 -34.87 22.79 -39.80
N LEU A 309 -35.08 22.58 -38.49
CA LEU A 309 -35.97 23.43 -37.69
C LEU A 309 -35.51 24.89 -37.71
N PRO A 310 -36.42 25.88 -37.75
CA PRO A 310 -36.07 27.29 -37.56
C PRO A 310 -35.73 27.57 -36.09
N VAL A 311 -34.77 28.46 -35.85
CA VAL A 311 -34.27 28.80 -34.49
C VAL A 311 -35.35 29.41 -33.59
N SER A 312 -36.41 30.00 -34.15
CA SER A 312 -37.57 30.51 -33.42
C SER A 312 -38.31 29.45 -32.60
N GLN A 313 -38.24 28.17 -32.98
CA GLN A 313 -38.81 27.08 -32.17
C GLN A 313 -38.00 26.76 -30.90
N PHE A 314 -36.77 27.27 -30.75
CA PHE A 314 -35.88 26.86 -29.67
C PHE A 314 -36.46 27.14 -28.26
N SER A 315 -37.07 28.31 -28.04
CA SER A 315 -37.60 28.68 -26.72
C SER A 315 -38.64 27.67 -26.21
N GLN A 316 -39.55 27.26 -27.09
CA GLN A 316 -40.58 26.26 -26.78
C GLN A 316 -39.97 24.84 -26.64
N ILE A 317 -39.02 24.47 -27.50
CA ILE A 317 -38.28 23.21 -27.39
C ILE A 317 -37.52 23.10 -26.05
N TRP A 318 -36.92 24.20 -25.58
CA TRP A 318 -36.29 24.27 -24.26
C TRP A 318 -37.33 24.10 -23.15
N LYS A 319 -38.45 24.84 -23.21
CA LYS A 319 -39.56 24.72 -22.23
C LYS A 319 -40.04 23.27 -22.09
N GLU A 320 -40.16 22.55 -23.20
CA GLU A 320 -40.55 21.13 -23.27
C GLU A 320 -39.48 20.18 -22.67
N ASN A 321 -38.20 20.38 -22.99
CA ASN A 321 -37.15 19.37 -22.73
C ASN A 321 -36.23 19.66 -21.54
N GLN A 322 -36.28 20.85 -20.93
CA GLN A 322 -35.39 21.28 -19.84
C GLN A 322 -35.34 20.35 -18.63
N GLY A 323 -36.40 19.61 -18.31
CA GLY A 323 -36.41 18.64 -17.20
C GLY A 323 -35.87 17.25 -17.54
N VAL A 324 -35.78 16.89 -18.82
CA VAL A 324 -35.60 15.50 -19.26
C VAL A 324 -34.25 14.93 -18.82
N GLY A 325 -33.16 15.69 -18.97
CA GLY A 325 -31.81 15.24 -18.61
C GLY A 325 -31.64 15.00 -17.11
N LEU A 326 -32.17 15.89 -16.26
CA LEU A 326 -32.16 15.70 -14.80
C LEU A 326 -33.07 14.55 -14.37
N TYR A 327 -34.21 14.33 -15.04
CA TYR A 327 -35.07 13.19 -14.77
C TYR A 327 -34.38 11.85 -15.05
N VAL A 328 -33.80 11.66 -16.24
CA VAL A 328 -33.09 10.40 -16.54
C VAL A 328 -31.85 10.21 -15.68
N ALA A 329 -31.22 11.28 -15.17
CA ALA A 329 -30.17 11.19 -14.15
C ALA A 329 -30.72 10.67 -12.81
N GLN A 330 -31.87 11.18 -12.34
CA GLN A 330 -32.52 10.71 -11.11
C GLN A 330 -32.87 9.21 -11.18
N GLU A 331 -33.44 8.75 -12.29
CA GLU A 331 -33.79 7.34 -12.47
C GLU A 331 -32.54 6.47 -12.69
N SER A 332 -31.49 7.00 -13.34
CA SER A 332 -30.20 6.30 -13.49
C SER A 332 -29.51 6.05 -12.14
N ILE A 333 -29.62 6.96 -11.18
CA ILE A 333 -29.10 6.73 -9.81
C ILE A 333 -29.80 5.51 -9.17
N LYS A 334 -31.12 5.38 -9.31
CA LYS A 334 -31.88 4.23 -8.80
C LYS A 334 -31.51 2.93 -9.52
N LEU A 335 -31.38 2.97 -10.85
CA LEU A 335 -30.99 1.81 -11.66
C LEU A 335 -29.56 1.34 -11.35
N LYS A 336 -28.62 2.27 -11.19
CA LYS A 336 -27.24 2.00 -10.72
C LYS A 336 -27.26 1.31 -9.37
N ASP A 337 -28.03 1.84 -8.41
CA ASP A 337 -28.10 1.28 -7.06
C ASP A 337 -28.72 -0.13 -7.03
N ALA A 338 -29.81 -0.35 -7.78
CA ALA A 338 -30.43 -1.67 -7.91
C ALA A 338 -29.48 -2.70 -8.56
N ARG A 339 -28.69 -2.27 -9.56
CA ARG A 339 -27.68 -3.12 -10.21
C ARG A 339 -26.50 -3.43 -9.29
N ASP A 340 -26.04 -2.45 -8.52
CA ASP A 340 -24.97 -2.63 -7.52
C ASP A 340 -25.44 -3.55 -6.39
N LYS A 341 -26.68 -3.37 -5.89
CA LYS A 341 -27.32 -4.27 -4.91
C LYS A 341 -27.41 -5.71 -5.41
N LYS A 342 -27.80 -5.92 -6.68
CA LYS A 342 -27.82 -7.26 -7.31
C LYS A 342 -26.41 -7.85 -7.44
N SER A 343 -25.43 -7.06 -7.84
CA SER A 343 -24.02 -7.47 -7.91
C SER A 343 -23.46 -7.87 -6.54
N ALA A 344 -23.78 -7.08 -5.50
CA ALA A 344 -23.40 -7.36 -4.13
C ALA A 344 -24.07 -8.62 -3.57
N ALA A 345 -25.34 -8.88 -3.89
CA ALA A 345 -26.03 -10.11 -3.49
C ALA A 345 -25.37 -11.36 -4.10
N THR A 346 -24.99 -11.33 -5.38
CA THR A 346 -24.20 -12.39 -6.01
C THR A 346 -22.82 -12.54 -5.35
N LEU A 347 -22.13 -11.43 -5.08
CA LEU A 347 -20.81 -11.43 -4.44
C LEU A 347 -20.85 -11.94 -2.99
N LYS A 348 -21.96 -11.72 -2.26
CA LYS A 348 -22.17 -12.27 -0.91
C LYS A 348 -22.39 -13.78 -0.92
N LYS A 349 -22.99 -14.35 -1.96
CA LYS A 349 -23.04 -15.82 -2.17
C LYS A 349 -21.63 -16.38 -2.43
N ASP A 350 -20.84 -15.71 -3.28
CA ASP A 350 -19.43 -16.04 -3.56
C ASP A 350 -18.55 -15.99 -2.28
N SER A 351 -18.67 -14.92 -1.48
CA SER A 351 -17.90 -14.77 -0.25
C SER A 351 -18.31 -15.74 0.86
N ALA A 352 -19.61 -16.04 1.00
CA ALA A 352 -20.09 -17.04 1.96
C ALA A 352 -19.56 -18.46 1.61
N ALA A 353 -19.53 -18.84 0.33
CA ALA A 353 -18.94 -20.09 -0.12
C ALA A 353 -17.41 -20.13 0.13
N LYS A 354 -16.70 -19.04 -0.20
CA LYS A 354 -15.25 -18.92 0.05
C LYS A 354 -14.91 -18.90 1.55
N LEU A 355 -15.78 -18.36 2.41
CA LEU A 355 -15.65 -18.45 3.87
C LEU A 355 -15.85 -19.89 4.38
N LYS A 356 -16.79 -20.67 3.82
CA LYS A 356 -16.89 -22.12 4.11
C LYS A 356 -15.60 -22.86 3.75
N THR A 357 -14.95 -22.51 2.63
CA THR A 357 -13.63 -23.05 2.25
C THR A 357 -12.52 -22.59 3.22
N ALA A 358 -12.48 -21.31 3.59
CA ALA A 358 -11.49 -20.78 4.55
C ALA A 358 -11.57 -21.43 5.93
N LYS A 359 -12.80 -21.73 6.41
CA LYS A 359 -13.02 -22.47 7.67
C LYS A 359 -12.28 -23.82 7.72
N LYS A 360 -12.09 -24.49 6.57
CA LYS A 360 -11.36 -25.77 6.48
C LYS A 360 -9.86 -25.64 6.85
N LEU A 361 -9.27 -24.44 6.85
CA LEU A 361 -7.91 -24.21 7.36
C LEU A 361 -7.77 -24.49 8.86
N LYS A 362 -8.85 -24.35 9.66
CA LYS A 362 -8.86 -24.62 11.12
C LYS A 362 -8.36 -26.03 11.46
N LYS A 363 -8.49 -26.96 10.52
CA LYS A 363 -8.08 -28.34 10.69
C LYS A 363 -6.56 -28.52 10.79
N TYR A 364 -5.82 -27.84 9.91
CA TYR A 364 -4.37 -27.92 9.82
C TYR A 364 -3.60 -27.11 10.88
N TYR A 365 -4.29 -26.36 11.76
CA TYR A 365 -3.62 -25.64 12.86
C TYR A 365 -4.29 -25.82 14.23
N TYR A 366 -5.45 -26.49 14.32
CA TYR A 366 -6.19 -26.61 15.59
C TYR A 366 -7.02 -27.89 15.76
N THR A 367 -8.01 -28.21 14.92
CA THR A 367 -8.93 -29.33 15.26
C THR A 367 -8.25 -30.69 15.18
N ASP A 368 -7.39 -30.88 14.17
CA ASP A 368 -6.76 -32.15 13.83
C ASP A 368 -5.32 -32.24 14.41
N ILE A 369 -4.92 -31.23 15.20
CA ILE A 369 -3.61 -31.17 15.87
C ILE A 369 -3.76 -31.81 17.25
N LYS A 370 -3.59 -33.13 17.31
CA LYS A 370 -3.73 -33.96 18.53
C LYS A 370 -2.39 -34.43 19.09
N SER A 371 -1.39 -34.64 18.25
CA SER A 371 -0.06 -35.14 18.62
C SER A 371 1.06 -34.43 17.86
N THR A 372 2.31 -34.72 18.25
CA THR A 372 3.53 -34.18 17.65
C THR A 372 3.71 -34.59 16.18
N SER A 373 3.11 -35.70 15.73
CA SER A 373 3.15 -36.15 14.32
C SER A 373 2.23 -35.33 13.40
N ASN A 374 1.25 -34.60 13.96
CA ASN A 374 0.43 -33.65 13.22
C ASN A 374 1.16 -32.32 12.93
N LEU A 375 2.28 -32.04 13.62
CA LEU A 375 3.09 -30.84 13.42
C LEU A 375 3.96 -30.95 12.15
N LYS A 376 3.30 -30.84 11.00
CA LYS A 376 3.86 -30.88 9.64
C LYS A 376 3.01 -30.03 8.68
N ILE A 377 3.62 -29.44 7.65
CA ILE A 377 2.90 -28.79 6.55
C ILE A 377 2.64 -29.83 5.47
N THR A 378 1.37 -30.08 5.12
CA THR A 378 1.03 -30.99 4.03
C THR A 378 0.80 -30.21 2.72
N SER A 379 0.96 -30.88 1.58
CA SER A 379 0.66 -30.28 0.27
C SER A 379 -0.79 -29.80 0.17
N ALA A 380 -1.73 -30.52 0.81
CA ALA A 380 -3.13 -30.13 0.93
C ALA A 380 -3.35 -28.86 1.78
N HIS A 381 -2.57 -28.68 2.85
CA HIS A 381 -2.56 -27.47 3.68
C HIS A 381 -2.05 -26.25 2.89
N GLN A 382 -0.89 -26.39 2.25
CA GLN A 382 -0.28 -25.32 1.44
C GLN A 382 -1.18 -24.93 0.25
N LYS A 383 -1.77 -25.91 -0.44
CA LYS A 383 -2.72 -25.69 -1.54
C LYS A 383 -3.96 -24.91 -1.07
N LEU A 384 -4.58 -25.32 0.03
CA LEU A 384 -5.74 -24.62 0.59
C LEU A 384 -5.40 -23.19 1.05
N TYR A 385 -4.26 -22.99 1.71
CA TYR A 385 -3.81 -21.67 2.13
C TYR A 385 -3.61 -20.72 0.94
N ASN A 386 -2.99 -21.21 -0.15
CA ASN A 386 -2.79 -20.46 -1.38
C ASN A 386 -4.14 -20.10 -2.05
N THR A 387 -5.07 -21.06 -2.15
CA THR A 387 -6.43 -20.83 -2.68
C THR A 387 -7.17 -19.76 -1.89
N VAL A 388 -7.25 -19.86 -0.56
CA VAL A 388 -7.97 -18.90 0.28
C VAL A 388 -7.33 -17.51 0.21
N THR A 389 -5.99 -17.43 0.12
CA THR A 389 -5.27 -16.17 -0.05
C THR A 389 -5.55 -15.51 -1.41
N LYS A 390 -5.66 -16.29 -2.49
CA LYS A 390 -6.11 -15.81 -3.81
C LYS A 390 -7.57 -15.32 -3.76
N ASP A 391 -8.46 -16.10 -3.14
CA ASP A 391 -9.86 -15.74 -2.96
C ASP A 391 -10.06 -14.43 -2.19
N ILE A 392 -9.28 -14.18 -1.13
CA ILE A 392 -9.29 -12.91 -0.39
C ILE A 392 -8.94 -11.73 -1.32
N LYS A 393 -7.88 -11.84 -2.13
CA LYS A 393 -7.48 -10.80 -3.09
C LYS A 393 -8.57 -10.56 -4.15
N THR A 394 -9.17 -11.62 -4.69
CA THR A 394 -10.24 -11.55 -5.69
C THR A 394 -11.55 -10.99 -5.14
N LEU A 395 -11.93 -11.32 -3.90
CA LEU A 395 -13.10 -10.73 -3.25
C LEU A 395 -12.88 -9.25 -2.95
N GLN A 396 -11.71 -8.87 -2.44
CA GLN A 396 -11.37 -7.47 -2.14
C GLN A 396 -11.46 -6.58 -3.39
N SER A 397 -10.90 -7.01 -4.52
CA SER A 397 -10.93 -6.21 -5.77
C SER A 397 -12.31 -6.12 -6.42
N LYS A 398 -13.22 -7.06 -6.15
CA LYS A 398 -14.65 -6.96 -6.49
C LYS A 398 -15.40 -6.02 -5.52
N VAL A 399 -15.17 -6.15 -4.21
CA VAL A 399 -15.78 -5.30 -3.16
C VAL A 399 -15.45 -3.83 -3.34
N ASN A 400 -14.20 -3.50 -3.68
CA ASN A 400 -13.76 -2.11 -3.85
C ASN A 400 -14.44 -1.39 -5.05
N LYS A 401 -15.18 -2.12 -5.91
CA LYS A 401 -15.92 -1.56 -7.06
C LYS A 401 -17.43 -1.36 -6.78
N LEU A 402 -17.87 -1.56 -5.53
CA LEU A 402 -19.27 -1.48 -5.11
C LEU A 402 -19.43 -0.50 -3.93
N PRO A 403 -20.58 0.22 -3.81
CA PRO A 403 -20.85 1.12 -2.70
C PRO A 403 -20.68 0.46 -1.32
N SER A 404 -20.16 1.23 -0.35
CA SER A 404 -19.94 0.80 1.04
C SER A 404 -21.20 0.20 1.68
N LYS A 405 -22.35 0.85 1.48
CA LYS A 405 -23.67 0.41 1.97
C LYS A 405 -24.07 -1.00 1.54
N HIS A 406 -23.64 -1.47 0.37
CA HIS A 406 -23.96 -2.81 -0.15
C HIS A 406 -22.92 -3.88 0.24
N THR A 407 -21.78 -3.50 0.82
CA THR A 407 -20.62 -4.41 0.99
C THR A 407 -20.28 -4.79 2.45
N LYS A 408 -20.95 -4.22 3.46
CA LYS A 408 -20.67 -4.47 4.90
C LYS A 408 -20.54 -5.95 5.25
N SER A 409 -21.50 -6.78 4.83
CA SER A 409 -21.52 -8.23 5.13
C SER A 409 -20.51 -9.05 4.33
N ILE A 410 -19.97 -8.51 3.22
CA ILE A 410 -18.93 -9.16 2.40
C ILE A 410 -17.55 -8.84 2.98
N LYS A 411 -17.35 -7.61 3.45
CA LYS A 411 -16.14 -7.21 4.20
C LYS A 411 -15.97 -8.04 5.47
N ALA A 412 -17.06 -8.34 6.18
CA ALA A 412 -17.06 -9.25 7.34
C ALA A 412 -16.54 -10.66 6.99
N ASP A 413 -17.01 -11.26 5.88
CA ASP A 413 -16.51 -12.56 5.42
C ASP A 413 -15.00 -12.49 5.12
N ILE A 414 -14.55 -11.46 4.42
CA ILE A 414 -13.13 -11.24 4.08
C ILE A 414 -12.28 -11.14 5.35
N THR A 415 -12.73 -10.42 6.38
CA THR A 415 -12.03 -10.32 7.67
C THR A 415 -11.94 -11.69 8.35
N ALA A 416 -13.04 -12.46 8.41
CA ALA A 416 -13.01 -13.81 8.96
C ALA A 416 -12.09 -14.75 8.17
N MET A 417 -12.07 -14.68 6.83
CA MET A 417 -11.13 -15.42 5.98
C MET A 417 -9.67 -15.05 6.29
N LYS A 418 -9.36 -13.75 6.47
CA LYS A 418 -8.02 -13.28 6.90
C LYS A 418 -7.62 -13.83 8.26
N THR A 419 -8.56 -14.01 9.20
CA THR A 419 -8.27 -14.66 10.50
C THR A 419 -7.88 -16.13 10.34
N TYR A 420 -8.54 -16.88 9.45
CA TYR A 420 -8.19 -18.29 9.17
C TYR A 420 -6.82 -18.42 8.47
N THR A 421 -6.51 -17.55 7.49
CA THR A 421 -5.18 -17.57 6.83
C THR A 421 -4.07 -17.11 7.75
N SER A 422 -4.27 -16.06 8.55
CA SER A 422 -3.29 -15.60 9.55
C SER A 422 -2.91 -16.71 10.53
N ARG A 423 -3.89 -17.37 11.17
CA ARG A 423 -3.64 -18.48 12.11
C ARG A 423 -2.95 -19.67 11.43
N SER A 424 -3.33 -19.99 10.20
CA SER A 424 -2.67 -20.99 9.37
C SER A 424 -1.20 -20.65 9.10
N LEU A 425 -0.90 -19.40 8.73
CA LEU A 425 0.46 -18.94 8.45
C LEU A 425 1.35 -18.99 9.71
N THR A 426 0.83 -18.57 10.87
CA THR A 426 1.57 -18.65 12.15
C THR A 426 1.97 -20.11 12.45
N PHE A 427 1.06 -21.07 12.27
CA PHE A 427 1.36 -22.49 12.42
C PHE A 427 2.43 -22.96 11.43
N MET A 428 2.29 -22.65 10.14
CA MET A 428 3.26 -23.04 9.10
C MET A 428 4.66 -22.47 9.39
N ASN A 429 4.74 -21.22 9.85
CA ASN A 429 5.99 -20.59 10.23
C ASN A 429 6.62 -21.24 11.47
N ALA A 430 5.81 -21.65 12.46
CA ALA A 430 6.29 -22.39 13.62
C ALA A 430 6.79 -23.80 13.24
N VAL A 431 6.12 -24.54 12.34
CA VAL A 431 6.63 -25.84 11.84
C VAL A 431 7.99 -25.68 11.17
N LYS A 432 8.13 -24.70 10.26
CA LYS A 432 9.40 -24.43 9.56
C LYS A 432 10.53 -24.08 10.53
N TYR A 433 10.25 -23.22 11.51
CA TYR A 433 11.25 -22.82 12.51
C TYR A 433 11.59 -23.94 13.50
N GLY A 434 10.65 -24.85 13.77
CA GLY A 434 10.89 -26.08 14.52
C GLY A 434 11.94 -26.97 13.85
N SER A 435 11.92 -27.11 12.52
CA SER A 435 12.98 -27.82 11.79
C SER A 435 14.35 -27.15 11.94
N THR A 436 14.42 -25.81 11.90
CA THR A 436 15.67 -25.07 12.17
C THR A 436 16.21 -25.35 13.58
N LEU A 437 15.32 -25.47 14.58
CA LEU A 437 15.72 -25.83 15.94
C LEU A 437 16.23 -27.28 16.02
N GLN A 438 15.62 -28.23 15.30
CA GLN A 438 16.13 -29.61 15.23
C GLN A 438 17.51 -29.70 14.56
N THR A 439 17.81 -28.87 13.56
CA THR A 439 19.15 -28.79 12.98
C THR A 439 20.19 -28.28 13.98
N ALA A 440 19.85 -27.25 14.76
CA ALA A 440 20.74 -26.72 15.80
C ALA A 440 20.94 -27.71 16.96
N ASP A 441 19.89 -28.42 17.37
CA ASP A 441 19.94 -29.49 18.37
C ASP A 441 20.86 -30.63 17.91
N LYS A 442 20.65 -31.14 16.69
CA LYS A 442 21.47 -32.21 16.13
C LYS A 442 22.94 -31.81 16.00
N ALA A 443 23.24 -30.57 15.60
CA ALA A 443 24.63 -30.12 15.43
C ALA A 443 25.45 -30.27 16.74
N VAL A 444 24.90 -29.82 17.87
CA VAL A 444 25.55 -29.96 19.19
C VAL A 444 25.69 -31.44 19.59
N VAL A 445 24.65 -32.25 19.38
CA VAL A 445 24.66 -33.69 19.70
C VAL A 445 25.70 -34.46 18.89
N THR A 446 25.79 -34.20 17.59
CA THR A 446 26.79 -34.77 16.69
C THR A 446 28.21 -34.40 17.15
N MET A 447 28.48 -33.14 17.52
CA MET A 447 29.80 -32.76 18.05
C MET A 447 30.21 -33.51 19.31
N ILE A 448 29.29 -33.84 20.22
CA ILE A 448 29.60 -34.65 21.41
C ILE A 448 29.79 -36.13 21.04
N ASN A 449 28.90 -36.71 20.23
CA ASN A 449 28.98 -38.14 19.88
C ASN A 449 30.16 -38.48 18.96
N ASP A 450 30.61 -37.54 18.13
CA ASP A 450 31.77 -37.70 17.25
C ASP A 450 33.09 -37.27 17.94
N GLY A 451 33.03 -36.75 19.17
CA GLY A 451 34.20 -36.36 19.96
C GLY A 451 34.89 -35.06 19.49
N ILE A 452 34.16 -34.13 18.88
CA ILE A 452 34.71 -32.94 18.24
C ILE A 452 34.97 -31.82 19.28
N VAL A 453 36.21 -31.75 19.76
CA VAL A 453 36.68 -30.71 20.70
C VAL A 453 37.24 -29.51 19.92
N SER A 454 36.39 -28.52 19.61
CA SER A 454 36.76 -27.30 18.88
C SER A 454 35.82 -26.12 19.16
N SER A 455 36.22 -24.90 18.78
CA SER A 455 35.47 -23.65 18.92
C SER A 455 34.05 -23.66 18.32
N LYS A 456 33.82 -24.54 17.34
CA LYS A 456 32.50 -24.79 16.74
C LYS A 456 31.46 -25.26 17.78
N LEU A 457 31.87 -25.84 18.91
CA LEU A 457 30.97 -26.35 19.96
C LEU A 457 30.33 -25.21 20.77
N PRO A 458 31.09 -24.27 21.38
CA PRO A 458 30.53 -23.02 21.93
C PRO A 458 29.61 -22.27 20.96
N ASP A 459 30.02 -22.12 19.69
CA ASP A 459 29.19 -21.42 18.69
C ASP A 459 27.89 -22.16 18.38
N SER A 460 27.93 -23.48 18.24
CA SER A 460 26.74 -24.31 18.02
C SER A 460 25.78 -24.27 19.23
N HIS A 461 26.31 -24.28 20.45
CA HIS A 461 25.53 -24.18 21.69
C HIS A 461 24.90 -22.79 21.88
N LYS A 462 25.66 -21.73 21.58
CA LYS A 462 25.16 -20.34 21.51
C LYS A 462 24.05 -20.22 20.47
N LYS A 463 24.23 -20.83 19.28
CA LYS A 463 23.22 -20.87 18.21
C LYS A 463 21.98 -21.65 18.62
N LEU A 464 22.12 -22.77 19.33
CA LEU A 464 21.01 -23.55 19.88
C LEU A 464 20.17 -22.70 20.84
N ASN A 465 20.79 -22.05 21.83
CA ASN A 465 20.09 -21.20 22.80
C ASN A 465 19.37 -19.99 22.17
N GLN A 466 19.99 -19.33 21.18
CA GLN A 466 19.32 -18.31 20.36
C GLN A 466 18.08 -18.89 19.65
N THR A 467 18.21 -20.08 19.06
CA THR A 467 17.13 -20.73 18.28
C THR A 467 15.99 -21.21 19.18
N ILE A 468 16.28 -21.70 20.39
CA ILE A 468 15.28 -22.01 21.44
C ILE A 468 14.46 -20.76 21.75
N THR A 469 15.13 -19.65 22.05
CA THR A 469 14.51 -18.37 22.40
C THR A 469 13.60 -17.85 21.29
N GLN A 470 14.05 -17.93 20.03
CA GLN A 470 13.25 -17.54 18.87
C GLN A 470 12.08 -18.51 18.61
N MET A 471 12.25 -19.81 18.85
CA MET A 471 11.16 -20.79 18.73
C MET A 471 10.07 -20.55 19.76
N GLN A 472 10.41 -20.22 21.02
CA GLN A 472 9.43 -19.76 22.02
C GLN A 472 8.62 -18.56 21.48
N LYS A 473 9.29 -17.55 20.89
CA LYS A 473 8.63 -16.40 20.24
C LYS A 473 7.73 -16.79 19.06
N LYS A 474 8.02 -17.87 18.32
CA LYS A 474 7.12 -18.40 17.26
C LYS A 474 5.95 -19.22 17.82
N VAL A 475 6.10 -19.86 18.99
CA VAL A 475 5.07 -20.69 19.63
C VAL A 475 4.02 -19.85 20.37
N THR A 476 4.41 -18.77 21.04
CA THR A 476 3.49 -17.87 21.77
C THR A 476 2.23 -17.45 20.97
N PRO A 477 2.32 -16.94 19.72
CA PRO A 477 1.14 -16.52 18.95
C PRO A 477 0.31 -17.65 18.34
N LEU A 478 0.64 -18.93 18.57
CA LEU A 478 -0.15 -20.05 18.04
C LEU A 478 -1.53 -20.14 18.69
N TYR A 479 -2.53 -20.47 17.88
CA TYR A 479 -3.93 -20.54 18.30
C TYR A 479 -4.22 -21.85 19.05
N GLY A 480 -4.51 -21.73 20.36
CA GLY A 480 -4.92 -22.83 21.23
C GLY A 480 -3.80 -23.41 22.11
N LYS A 481 -4.12 -23.76 23.37
CA LYS A 481 -3.15 -24.29 24.35
C LYS A 481 -2.51 -25.60 23.89
N GLY A 482 -3.32 -26.57 23.41
CA GLY A 482 -2.83 -27.88 22.98
C GLY A 482 -1.78 -27.82 21.87
N ALA A 483 -1.98 -26.99 20.84
CA ALA A 483 -0.98 -26.78 19.79
C ALA A 483 0.34 -26.26 20.38
N ARG A 484 0.29 -25.26 21.27
CA ARG A 484 1.49 -24.72 21.94
C ARG A 484 2.22 -25.79 22.77
N THR A 485 1.49 -26.59 23.54
CA THR A 485 2.05 -27.72 24.30
C THR A 485 2.79 -28.72 23.40
N LEU A 486 2.16 -29.14 22.29
CA LEU A 486 2.76 -30.09 21.35
C LEU A 486 4.00 -29.52 20.64
N PHE A 487 4.02 -28.23 20.32
CA PHE A 487 5.21 -27.56 19.79
C PHE A 487 6.34 -27.49 20.82
N THR A 488 6.04 -27.18 22.08
CA THR A 488 7.02 -27.21 23.17
C THR A 488 7.61 -28.61 23.33
N GLN A 489 6.75 -29.64 23.43
CA GLN A 489 7.14 -31.04 23.58
C GLN A 489 8.01 -31.55 22.42
N LYS A 490 7.65 -31.23 21.17
CA LYS A 490 8.37 -31.72 19.97
C LYS A 490 9.71 -31.02 19.72
N TYR A 491 9.80 -29.72 20.01
CA TYR A 491 10.91 -28.89 19.54
C TYR A 491 11.69 -28.20 20.67
N ILE A 492 11.01 -27.65 21.68
CA ILE A 492 11.65 -26.79 22.69
C ILE A 492 12.24 -27.63 23.83
N THR A 493 11.51 -28.62 24.35
CA THR A 493 11.99 -29.46 25.46
C THR A 493 13.24 -30.26 25.11
N PRO A 494 13.33 -30.97 23.96
CA PRO A 494 14.53 -31.73 23.60
C PRO A 494 15.76 -30.84 23.39
N ALA A 495 15.56 -29.65 22.80
CA ALA A 495 16.61 -28.68 22.54
C ALA A 495 17.12 -28.01 23.84
N LYS A 496 16.21 -27.62 24.74
CA LYS A 496 16.59 -27.15 26.08
C LYS A 496 17.38 -28.20 26.84
N ARG A 497 16.98 -29.47 26.74
CA ARG A 497 17.69 -30.56 27.42
C ARG A 497 19.12 -30.74 26.87
N THR A 498 19.33 -30.65 25.56
CA THR A 498 20.70 -30.65 25.00
C THR A 498 21.52 -29.42 25.39
N ALA A 499 20.93 -28.23 25.43
CA ALA A 499 21.61 -27.03 25.92
C ALA A 499 22.03 -27.16 27.40
N GLU A 500 21.24 -27.87 28.22
CA GLU A 500 21.62 -28.24 29.59
C GLU A 500 22.71 -29.32 29.62
N ASP A 501 22.49 -30.47 28.98
CA ASP A 501 23.35 -31.66 29.02
C ASP A 501 24.79 -31.41 28.53
N THR A 502 25.00 -30.37 27.71
CA THR A 502 26.30 -30.06 27.08
C THR A 502 26.92 -28.74 27.56
N LYS A 503 26.31 -28.05 28.54
CA LYS A 503 26.83 -26.75 29.02
C LYS A 503 28.24 -26.86 29.60
N TYR A 504 28.52 -27.93 30.35
CA TYR A 504 29.83 -28.14 30.97
C TYR A 504 30.93 -28.53 29.97
N ASP A 505 30.57 -29.03 28.78
CA ASP A 505 31.53 -29.26 27.69
C ASP A 505 31.97 -27.95 27.05
N VAL A 506 31.03 -27.00 26.91
CA VAL A 506 31.32 -25.63 26.46
C VAL A 506 32.15 -24.88 27.50
N GLU A 507 31.81 -25.00 28.79
CA GLU A 507 32.61 -24.41 29.88
C GLU A 507 34.03 -25.00 29.91
N ARG A 508 34.19 -26.33 29.79
CA ARG A 508 35.50 -27.00 29.70
C ARG A 508 36.30 -26.58 28.47
N TYR A 509 35.68 -26.48 27.30
CA TYR A 509 36.36 -26.01 26.09
C TYR A 509 36.80 -24.54 26.20
N ASN A 510 35.94 -23.66 26.72
CA ASN A 510 36.30 -22.26 26.92
C ASN A 510 37.46 -22.12 27.93
N LEU A 511 37.45 -22.94 29.00
CA LEU A 511 38.53 -22.95 29.98
C LEU A 511 39.84 -23.55 29.42
N LEU A 512 39.76 -24.56 28.55
CA LEU A 512 40.90 -25.09 27.80
C LEU A 512 41.58 -24.00 26.96
N VAL A 513 40.80 -23.18 26.23
CA VAL A 513 41.36 -22.06 25.43
C VAL A 513 42.02 -21.00 26.31
N VAL A 514 41.49 -20.74 27.51
CA VAL A 514 42.14 -19.87 28.50
C VAL A 514 43.47 -20.48 28.96
N ILE A 515 43.49 -21.76 29.34
CA ILE A 515 44.72 -22.47 29.76
C ILE A 515 45.77 -22.49 28.63
N GLU A 516 45.37 -22.77 27.38
CA GLU A 516 46.25 -22.68 26.20
C GLU A 516 46.87 -21.29 26.04
N SER A 517 46.12 -20.21 26.34
CA SER A 517 46.63 -18.84 26.28
C SER A 517 47.56 -18.52 27.46
N GLN A 518 47.25 -19.00 28.66
CA GLN A 518 48.07 -18.79 29.86
C GLN A 518 49.43 -19.50 29.77
N VAL A 519 49.43 -20.74 29.29
CA VAL A 519 50.65 -21.52 29.01
C VAL A 519 51.54 -20.81 27.98
N LYS A 520 50.97 -20.24 26.91
CA LYS A 520 51.72 -19.46 25.90
C LYS A 520 52.33 -18.15 26.42
N LYS A 521 51.92 -17.69 27.60
CA LYS A 521 52.43 -16.48 28.26
C LYS A 521 53.25 -16.78 29.52
N ASN A 522 53.53 -18.05 29.81
CA ASN A 522 54.20 -18.50 31.03
C ASN A 522 53.45 -18.12 32.33
N GLU A 523 52.13 -17.91 32.26
CA GLU A 523 51.22 -17.62 33.39
C GLU A 523 50.88 -18.92 34.17
N PHE A 524 51.86 -19.78 34.44
CA PHE A 524 51.66 -21.18 34.84
C PHE A 524 50.83 -21.35 36.13
N THR A 525 51.01 -20.50 37.14
CA THR A 525 50.20 -20.55 38.37
C THR A 525 48.71 -20.37 38.08
N ALA A 526 48.36 -19.42 37.20
CA ALA A 526 46.98 -19.15 36.81
C ALA A 526 46.43 -20.25 35.88
N ALA A 527 47.28 -20.84 35.04
CA ALA A 527 46.94 -22.03 34.26
C ALA A 527 46.64 -23.24 35.16
N GLN A 528 47.44 -23.49 36.22
CA GLN A 528 47.19 -24.56 37.19
C GLN A 528 45.87 -24.32 37.96
N THR A 529 45.61 -23.09 38.40
CA THR A 529 44.34 -22.71 39.03
C THR A 529 43.13 -23.00 38.13
N ASN A 530 43.29 -22.92 36.81
CA ASN A 530 42.24 -23.26 35.84
C ASN A 530 42.17 -24.76 35.53
N LEU A 531 43.31 -25.46 35.40
CA LEU A 531 43.36 -26.91 35.26
C LEU A 531 42.65 -27.63 36.41
N ASN A 532 42.85 -27.17 37.65
CA ASN A 532 42.23 -27.74 38.87
C ASN A 532 40.68 -27.69 38.84
N LYS A 533 40.06 -26.85 37.99
CA LYS A 533 38.58 -26.77 37.86
C LYS A 533 38.02 -27.82 36.90
N LEU A 534 38.85 -28.37 35.98
CA LEU A 534 38.39 -29.27 34.93
C LEU A 534 37.77 -30.59 35.47
N PRO A 535 38.32 -31.29 36.48
CA PRO A 535 37.74 -32.53 37.00
C PRO A 535 36.32 -32.34 37.58
N THR A 536 36.07 -31.19 38.21
CA THR A 536 34.73 -30.86 38.74
C THR A 536 33.73 -30.60 37.61
N LEU A 537 34.14 -29.94 36.52
CA LEU A 537 33.30 -29.74 35.35
C LEU A 537 33.09 -31.05 34.57
N GLU A 538 34.09 -31.92 34.52
CA GLU A 538 34.04 -33.24 33.89
C GLU A 538 33.00 -34.13 34.55
N LYS A 539 33.09 -34.32 35.88
CA LYS A 539 32.08 -35.06 36.66
C LYS A 539 30.67 -34.52 36.39
N LYS A 540 30.49 -33.19 36.47
CA LYS A 540 29.21 -32.52 36.20
C LYS A 540 28.69 -32.73 34.77
N SER A 541 29.57 -32.81 33.77
CA SER A 541 29.17 -33.10 32.38
C SER A 541 28.74 -34.55 32.21
N ILE A 542 29.57 -35.49 32.71
CA ILE A 542 29.31 -36.93 32.67
C ILE A 542 28.00 -37.27 33.40
N ASP A 543 27.74 -36.67 34.56
CA ASP A 543 26.51 -36.88 35.36
C ASP A 543 25.24 -36.34 34.70
N LEU A 544 25.34 -35.44 33.71
CA LEU A 544 24.22 -35.03 32.87
C LEU A 544 24.04 -35.99 31.68
N LYS A 545 25.12 -36.30 30.97
CA LYS A 545 25.14 -37.23 29.82
C LYS A 545 24.65 -38.64 30.18
N LYS A 546 25.04 -39.16 31.35
CA LYS A 546 24.57 -40.44 31.90
C LYS A 546 23.04 -40.51 32.10
N LYS A 547 22.37 -39.38 32.30
CA LYS A 547 20.89 -39.30 32.42
C LYS A 547 20.19 -39.31 31.06
N ASN A 548 20.93 -39.33 29.95
CA ASN A 548 20.43 -39.20 28.59
C ASN A 548 21.27 -40.01 27.57
N LEU A 549 21.75 -41.20 27.97
CA LEU A 549 22.68 -42.04 27.18
C LEU A 549 22.12 -42.40 25.79
N SER A 550 20.80 -42.50 25.62
CA SER A 550 20.17 -42.74 24.31
C SER A 550 20.34 -41.58 23.32
N LYS A 551 20.56 -40.35 23.80
CA LYS A 551 20.92 -39.19 22.97
C LYS A 551 22.45 -39.02 22.83
N TYR A 552 23.21 -39.53 23.80
CA TYR A 552 24.66 -39.37 23.89
C TYR A 552 25.42 -40.71 24.02
N PRO A 553 25.22 -41.71 23.14
CA PRO A 553 25.76 -43.07 23.34
C PRO A 553 27.29 -43.15 23.28
N THR A 554 27.95 -42.21 22.61
CA THR A 554 29.40 -42.22 22.38
C THR A 554 30.12 -41.02 23.00
N TYR A 555 29.52 -40.39 24.02
CA TYR A 555 30.08 -39.19 24.68
C TYR A 555 31.51 -39.37 25.21
N THR A 556 31.90 -40.59 25.55
CA THR A 556 33.24 -40.96 26.00
C THR A 556 34.32 -40.64 24.96
N LYS A 557 33.98 -40.61 23.66
CA LYS A 557 34.89 -40.09 22.61
C LYS A 557 35.25 -38.63 22.84
N TRP A 558 34.29 -37.80 23.26
CA TRP A 558 34.54 -36.40 23.59
C TRP A 558 35.41 -36.27 24.85
N GLU A 559 35.13 -37.06 25.88
CA GLU A 559 35.95 -37.07 27.12
C GLU A 559 37.41 -37.45 26.81
N ASN A 560 37.63 -38.53 26.04
CA ASN A 560 38.96 -38.98 25.65
C ASN A 560 39.68 -37.92 24.79
N ASN A 561 39.01 -37.35 23.79
CA ASN A 561 39.58 -36.31 22.93
C ASN A 561 39.83 -34.98 23.65
N PHE A 562 39.05 -34.67 24.70
CA PHE A 562 39.27 -33.51 25.55
C PHE A 562 40.48 -33.74 26.47
N LYS A 563 40.55 -34.91 27.12
CA LYS A 563 41.70 -35.31 27.94
C LYS A 563 43.01 -35.30 27.14
N ALA A 564 43.00 -35.81 25.91
CA ALA A 564 44.16 -35.80 25.02
C ALA A 564 44.67 -34.38 24.66
N LYS A 565 43.82 -33.34 24.75
CA LYS A 565 44.23 -31.93 24.62
C LYS A 565 44.72 -31.31 25.94
N VAL A 566 44.24 -31.82 27.08
CA VAL A 566 44.60 -31.32 28.41
C VAL A 566 45.94 -31.89 28.89
N THR A 567 46.24 -33.17 28.66
CA THR A 567 47.49 -33.80 29.16
C THR A 567 48.77 -33.05 28.76
N PRO A 568 48.97 -32.62 27.48
CA PRO A 568 50.17 -31.88 27.09
C PRO A 568 50.26 -30.46 27.68
N LEU A 569 49.14 -29.91 28.18
CA LEU A 569 49.10 -28.64 28.89
C LEU A 569 49.39 -28.83 30.39
N GLN A 570 48.94 -29.93 30.99
CA GLN A 570 49.28 -30.29 32.37
C GLN A 570 50.78 -30.42 32.54
N GLU A 571 51.47 -31.16 31.65
CA GLU A 571 52.92 -31.33 31.75
C GLU A 571 53.68 -30.01 31.53
N LYS A 572 53.21 -29.15 30.62
CA LYS A 572 53.79 -27.81 30.40
C LYS A 572 53.57 -26.84 31.57
N VAL A 573 52.46 -26.97 32.30
CA VAL A 573 52.23 -26.18 33.52
C VAL A 573 53.08 -26.71 34.67
N LYS A 574 53.19 -28.03 34.83
CA LYS A 574 54.04 -28.67 35.84
C LYS A 574 55.52 -28.26 35.65
N THR A 575 56.10 -28.57 34.49
CA THR A 575 57.49 -28.20 34.15
C THR A 575 57.74 -26.69 34.19
N GLY A 576 56.75 -25.87 33.78
CA GLY A 576 56.82 -24.42 33.88
C GLY A 576 56.73 -23.85 35.31
N LEU A 577 56.14 -24.59 36.26
CA LEU A 577 56.17 -24.27 37.69
C LEU A 577 57.46 -24.75 38.35
N GLU A 578 57.94 -25.96 38.00
CA GLU A 578 59.21 -26.52 38.47
C GLU A 578 60.39 -25.62 38.09
N ALA A 579 60.50 -25.22 36.81
CA ALA A 579 61.52 -24.29 36.35
C ALA A 579 61.44 -22.90 37.04
N LYS A 580 60.23 -22.43 37.39
CA LYS A 580 60.06 -21.18 38.16
C LYS A 580 60.42 -21.33 39.63
N ALA A 581 60.25 -22.52 40.21
CA ALA A 581 60.72 -22.81 41.56
C ALA A 581 62.25 -22.87 41.58
N GLU A 582 62.90 -23.51 40.61
CA GLU A 582 64.35 -23.51 40.46
C GLU A 582 64.93 -22.10 40.24
N GLU A 583 64.28 -21.27 39.40
CA GLU A 583 64.68 -19.87 39.19
C GLU A 583 64.55 -19.05 40.48
N ALA A 584 63.49 -19.27 41.27
CA ALA A 584 63.28 -18.62 42.55
C ALA A 584 64.29 -19.07 43.62
N VAL A 585 64.65 -20.36 43.65
CA VAL A 585 65.71 -20.89 44.53
C VAL A 585 67.06 -20.27 44.16
N LYS A 586 67.46 -20.28 42.88
CA LYS A 586 68.71 -19.67 42.41
C LYS A 586 68.79 -18.18 42.75
N LYS A 587 67.68 -17.44 42.60
CA LYS A 587 67.60 -16.02 43.00
C LYS A 587 67.67 -15.81 44.51
N ALA A 588 67.10 -16.71 45.31
CA ALA A 588 67.22 -16.66 46.77
C ALA A 588 68.64 -17.01 47.25
N GLU A 589 69.32 -17.94 46.57
CA GLU A 589 70.73 -18.29 46.82
C GLU A 589 71.67 -17.14 46.42
N GLU A 590 71.46 -16.53 45.25
CA GLU A 590 72.17 -15.34 44.78
C GLU A 590 71.95 -14.14 45.69
N GLN A 591 70.71 -13.88 46.12
CA GLN A 591 70.41 -12.84 47.10
C GLN A 591 71.06 -13.12 48.45
N LYS A 592 71.01 -14.36 48.96
CA LYS A 592 71.67 -14.75 50.21
C LYS A 592 73.19 -14.61 50.12
N ARG A 593 73.79 -14.92 48.96
CA ARG A 593 75.20 -14.67 48.69
C ARG A 593 75.53 -13.18 48.71
N MET A 594 74.72 -12.33 48.06
CA MET A 594 74.91 -10.87 48.12
C MET A 594 74.75 -10.33 49.55
N GLU A 595 73.85 -10.89 50.36
CA GLU A 595 73.73 -10.55 51.78
C GLU A 595 75.00 -10.93 52.55
N GLN A 596 75.56 -12.11 52.32
CA GLN A 596 76.82 -12.57 52.94
C GLN A 596 78.05 -11.77 52.47
N GLU A 597 78.11 -11.37 51.21
CA GLU A 597 79.17 -10.51 50.67
C GLU A 597 79.10 -9.10 51.27
N LYS A 598 77.90 -8.52 51.48
CA LYS A 598 77.71 -7.28 52.26
C LYS A 598 78.10 -7.44 53.73
N GLU A 599 77.70 -8.54 54.37
CA GLU A 599 77.96 -8.79 55.79
C GLU A 599 79.46 -8.93 56.05
N LYS A 600 80.19 -9.63 55.16
CA LYS A 600 81.65 -9.70 55.16
C LYS A 600 82.30 -8.33 54.92
N ALA A 601 81.82 -7.54 53.96
CA ALA A 601 82.33 -6.18 53.72
C ALA A 601 82.11 -5.25 54.94
N ALA A 602 80.98 -5.36 55.63
CA ALA A 602 80.71 -4.63 56.87
C ALA A 602 81.58 -5.10 58.03
N GLN A 603 82.00 -6.37 58.04
CA GLN A 603 82.92 -6.93 59.03
C GLN A 603 84.38 -6.52 58.77
N GLU A 604 84.81 -6.49 57.50
CA GLU A 604 86.12 -5.95 57.09
C GLU A 604 86.23 -4.45 57.37
N LEU A 605 85.15 -3.67 57.16
CA LEU A 605 85.09 -2.25 57.53
C LEU A 605 85.22 -2.06 59.04
N LYS A 606 84.57 -2.91 59.86
CA LYS A 606 84.73 -2.89 61.32
C LYS A 606 86.15 -3.26 61.75
N GLU A 607 86.82 -4.19 61.08
CA GLU A 607 88.23 -4.48 61.34
C GLU A 607 89.17 -3.34 60.96
N GLN A 608 88.90 -2.62 59.86
CA GLN A 608 89.66 -1.41 59.51
C GLN A 608 89.48 -0.33 60.58
N GLN A 609 88.24 -0.05 60.99
CA GLN A 609 87.93 0.89 62.06
C GLN A 609 88.54 0.47 63.41
N ALA A 610 88.61 -0.83 63.72
CA ALA A 610 89.30 -1.32 64.92
C ALA A 610 90.81 -1.06 64.84
N LYS A 611 91.45 -1.36 63.70
CA LYS A 611 92.90 -1.16 63.47
C LYS A 611 93.29 0.32 63.42
N GLU A 612 92.39 1.22 63.01
CA GLU A 612 92.58 2.67 63.19
C GLU A 612 92.48 3.06 64.67
N ASN A 613 91.42 2.67 65.38
CA ASN A 613 91.24 3.00 66.80
C ASN A 613 92.36 2.45 67.71
N GLU A 614 92.98 1.32 67.33
CA GLU A 614 94.14 0.76 68.04
C GLU A 614 95.42 1.58 67.77
N LYS A 615 95.64 2.07 66.54
CA LYS A 615 96.70 3.05 66.24
C LYS A 615 96.52 4.36 67.01
N THR A 616 95.30 4.87 67.13
CA THR A 616 95.02 6.12 67.86
C THR A 616 95.31 6.02 69.36
N LYS A 617 95.36 4.80 69.94
CA LYS A 617 95.63 4.57 71.38
C LYS A 617 97.11 4.44 71.75
N GLN A 618 98.03 4.43 70.77
CA GLN A 618 99.45 4.17 71.02
C GLN A 618 100.39 5.35 70.71
N GLN A 619 99.84 6.55 70.53
CA GLN A 619 100.58 7.82 70.52
C GLN A 619 99.98 8.79 71.55
N VAL A 620 100.79 9.77 71.98
CA VAL A 620 100.53 10.72 73.08
C VAL A 620 100.48 10.07 74.47
N ARG A 621 101.66 9.90 75.06
CA ARG A 621 101.85 9.99 76.51
C ARG A 621 102.02 11.45 76.92
N ASP A 622 101.87 11.65 78.24
CA ASP A 622 102.26 12.79 79.06
C ASP A 622 101.42 14.09 79.00
N PRO A 623 101.29 14.84 80.12
CA PRO A 623 100.28 15.90 80.29
C PRO A 623 100.88 17.31 80.47
N LEU A 624 100.03 18.36 80.38
CA LEU A 624 99.88 19.40 81.43
C LEU A 624 98.92 20.56 81.05
N LYS A 625 97.94 20.79 81.92
CA LYS A 625 97.30 22.08 82.32
C LYS A 625 96.60 23.04 81.32
N ALA A 626 95.44 23.50 81.83
CA ALA A 626 94.79 24.81 81.66
C ALA A 626 93.96 25.09 80.39
N GLY A 627 92.77 25.69 80.60
CA GLY A 627 91.83 26.10 79.55
C GLY A 627 90.38 25.70 79.86
N GLU A 628 89.66 26.49 80.66
CA GLU A 628 88.22 26.30 80.86
C GLU A 628 87.40 26.90 79.71
N GLN A 629 86.45 26.15 79.14
CA GLN A 629 85.17 26.69 78.66
C GLN A 629 84.10 25.59 78.47
N LYS A 630 82.84 25.98 78.36
CA LYS A 630 81.65 25.11 78.51
C LYS A 630 80.93 24.83 77.17
N THR A 631 80.26 23.67 77.11
CA THR A 631 78.94 23.34 76.49
C THR A 631 78.44 24.13 75.26
N THR A 632 77.82 23.53 74.23
CA THR A 632 76.86 22.40 74.26
C THR A 632 76.66 21.77 72.87
N GLU A 633 76.10 20.56 72.83
CA GLU A 633 75.35 19.86 71.76
C GLU A 633 75.23 20.46 70.34
N HIS A 634 75.56 19.65 69.32
CA HIS A 634 74.72 19.46 68.11
C HIS A 634 75.09 18.18 67.34
N GLU A 635 74.10 17.39 66.94
CA GLU A 635 74.27 16.14 66.16
C GLU A 635 73.43 16.12 64.87
N SER A 636 74.06 15.72 63.75
CA SER A 636 73.44 15.31 62.47
C SER A 636 72.56 16.38 61.76
N ASN A 637 72.31 16.32 60.45
CA ASN A 637 72.39 15.21 59.51
C ASN A 637 72.63 15.73 58.08
N ALA A 638 73.13 14.91 57.16
CA ALA A 638 73.49 15.35 55.80
C ALA A 638 72.80 14.56 54.67
N GLN A 639 72.12 15.30 53.79
CA GLN A 639 71.82 15.00 52.39
C GLN A 639 73.07 14.43 51.66
N GLN A 640 73.08 13.67 50.56
CA GLN A 640 72.25 13.60 49.34
C GLN A 640 72.80 12.39 48.50
N GLN A 641 72.16 11.58 47.63
CA GLN A 641 70.80 11.30 47.09
C GLN A 641 70.89 9.87 46.40
N VAL A 642 70.06 9.28 45.52
CA VAL A 642 68.85 9.60 44.72
C VAL A 642 68.05 8.31 44.35
N ASP A 643 66.80 8.47 43.92
CA ASP A 643 65.91 7.59 43.13
C ASP A 643 65.57 6.09 43.45
N GLN A 644 64.26 5.91 43.63
CA GLN A 644 63.34 4.96 42.96
C GLN A 644 63.14 3.50 43.47
N LEU A 645 61.86 3.20 43.68
CA LEU A 645 61.16 1.90 43.55
C LEU A 645 61.73 0.72 44.39
N SER A 646 61.02 0.14 45.36
CA SER A 646 59.57 0.05 45.54
C SER A 646 59.21 -0.74 46.81
N ASN A 647 57.97 -0.60 47.32
CA ASN A 647 57.09 -1.78 47.52
C ASN A 647 55.66 -1.41 47.95
N GLU A 648 54.71 -2.29 47.65
CA GLU A 648 53.32 -2.21 48.09
C GLU A 648 53.06 -3.03 49.38
N LYS A 649 51.91 -2.76 50.02
CA LYS A 649 51.11 -3.68 50.86
C LYS A 649 51.75 -4.22 52.15
N ASN A 650 51.09 -3.89 53.26
CA ASN A 650 50.38 -4.95 53.98
C ASN A 650 49.27 -4.43 54.93
N ARG A 651 47.99 -4.70 54.63
CA ARG A 651 47.10 -5.62 55.39
C ARG A 651 45.58 -5.43 55.15
N SER A 652 44.87 -6.56 55.33
CA SER A 652 43.46 -6.79 55.78
C SER A 652 42.49 -5.61 56.00
N SER A 653 41.16 -5.74 55.80
CA SER A 653 40.29 -6.85 55.33
C SER A 653 38.80 -6.43 55.32
N PHE A 654 37.89 -7.33 54.93
CA PHE A 654 36.45 -7.35 55.23
C PHE A 654 35.53 -6.25 54.63
N ASP A 655 34.88 -6.65 53.54
CA ASP A 655 33.41 -6.88 53.44
C ASP A 655 32.44 -5.86 52.80
N ASP A 656 31.43 -6.51 52.23
CA ASP A 656 30.04 -6.22 51.87
C ASP A 656 29.58 -5.08 50.91
N ASN A 657 28.81 -5.55 49.93
CA ASN A 657 27.59 -5.02 49.29
C ASN A 657 27.47 -3.74 48.41
N GLN A 658 26.49 -3.89 47.50
CA GLN A 658 25.59 -2.89 46.89
C GLN A 658 26.10 -1.82 45.89
N LYS A 659 25.86 -2.15 44.60
CA LYS A 659 25.19 -1.35 43.52
C LYS A 659 24.52 0.01 43.88
N PRO A 660 24.22 0.90 42.89
CA PRO A 660 24.47 0.82 41.43
C PRO A 660 25.04 2.09 40.74
N VAL A 661 25.36 1.95 39.45
CA VAL A 661 25.80 3.00 38.51
C VAL A 661 24.69 3.97 38.08
N GLN A 662 25.02 5.27 37.91
CA GLN A 662 24.39 6.16 36.93
C GLN A 662 25.42 7.03 36.18
N GLN A 663 25.37 6.99 34.84
CA GLN A 663 25.60 8.08 33.86
C GLN A 663 25.51 7.43 32.45
N ASN A 664 24.54 7.77 31.60
CA ASN A 664 24.43 8.97 30.74
C ASN A 664 25.37 9.00 29.52
N ALA A 665 24.85 8.59 28.36
CA ALA A 665 25.27 9.06 27.04
C ALA A 665 24.07 9.00 26.07
N LYS A 666 23.97 9.94 25.12
CA LYS A 666 22.81 10.10 24.20
C LYS A 666 22.99 9.31 22.90
N PRO A 667 21.92 8.82 22.25
CA PRO A 667 21.99 8.25 20.90
C PRO A 667 22.07 9.33 19.83
N ASN A 668 22.78 9.05 18.73
CA ASN A 668 22.89 9.93 17.56
C ASN A 668 21.86 9.53 16.48
N SER A 669 21.29 10.48 15.75
CA SER A 669 20.21 10.23 14.77
C SER A 669 20.69 10.31 13.33
N LEU A 670 20.33 9.31 12.51
CA LEU A 670 20.51 9.33 11.05
C LEU A 670 19.20 8.99 10.34
N GLN A 671 18.97 9.65 9.20
CA GLN A 671 17.77 9.57 8.39
C GLN A 671 17.91 8.51 7.30
N ASN A 672 16.79 7.89 6.89
CA ASN A 672 16.69 7.20 5.60
C ASN A 672 16.09 8.17 4.58
N SER A 673 16.68 8.25 3.38
CA SER A 673 16.09 8.89 2.20
C SER A 673 15.50 7.84 1.25
N GLU A 674 14.30 8.12 0.75
CA GLU A 674 13.72 7.36 -0.37
C GLU A 674 14.20 7.95 -1.71
N ALA A 675 14.26 7.13 -2.77
CA ALA A 675 14.65 7.53 -4.12
C ALA A 675 13.49 7.34 -5.11
N PRO A 676 13.26 8.28 -6.06
CA PRO A 676 12.26 8.09 -7.11
C PRO A 676 12.80 8.31 -8.55
N SER A 677 12.89 7.23 -9.33
CA SER A 677 12.63 7.21 -10.79
C SER A 677 12.24 5.82 -11.28
#